data_AF-A0A1S6K7Z9-F1
#
_entry.id   AF-A0A1S6K7Z9-F1
#
_cell.length_a   1.000
_cell.length_b   1.000
_cell.length_c   1.000
_cell.angle_alpha   90.00
_cell.angle_beta   90.00
_cell.angle_gamma   90.00
#
_symmetry.space_group_name_H-M   'P 1'
#
loop_
_entity.id
_entity.type
_entity.pdbx_description
1 polymer ?
#
loop_
_entity_poly.entity_id
_entity_poly.type
_entity_poly.pdbx_seq_one_letter_code
_entity_poly.pdbx_strand_id
1 'polypeptide(L)'
;MELNMETCGFWMSLFFTAKLMIIYFLGPGDGKLELEPFDEESEPITIPTRPDLAIILRCDTVNHRLVSTGNDYTLCLWVSAPNAAGPRGWNSFSETALEKNEVLKELSAWAEKRLEALMQKEAETGLLEDAPRSWLRWMRATYFKHSNLPVAITGAATHGPGSNTCEMLWKSVVNGVDYVQEVPFLRWNHGEYYDPDPDCWMQSHVCTGGITKTCVRHHQFIDGVDLFDNKLFQISQSEATGMEPMQRHILETSYEALCMAGYTKKTLMNSYIAVFSGSTHPEAAYINYCTGAGAGNISQAITSNRTSFVLGCMGPSTSIDCEMASSAMALMVGCSAVAPNNDWRTKSGGDSQASITGGVYICVAGPFMWPRFHMYMSITGRSLTWDAKGNGYVRGECSMSVIQKPYTEKLDGEWVVTGESVLGTIVGYRMTSNGRAASMTAPNAPAYQEAVDEAMKAAGICPLDMDAVECHGVGSQLEDSVEVSALGRLLRSSAESLDEPLNLGAVKTNLSAECEASGIVAFVQVMYNIKFSANSGSLHLKQINPHMEGWESLQLSTESLPYRDEWAFHGASSRGWGGVNTHIIQWYRVDENYVRLGKLESTRDPFAFWPGGGGVLKAEAKAMDAYHIVGSWNNWKPEEMEATDVGIFTYTVTLGMNRFETFQIWLDGDSNRVLHPGRPRAPSALRVQGPVQLDEASGLNWMIDGRVIRESQAAPQGALTDAESSTGTTADAAADVVEYSTRDRGRVGDQYEVKLSIAGKYRAVVWRKVKTGADDAELRALQGTYYVTGSFNEWGLSEMTLSEDVQLGLHTIKIGPLKQKRYEFQLVRNKAWDQRFYPTFSTIAAESWSEFEVDGPGDEGHGNNWCIKSREGDFFLIEFQRSIGNGVDVKKISWRRVDE
;
A
#
# COMPACT_ATOMS: atom_id res chain seq x y z
N MET A 1 -10.11 30.00 30.09
CA MET A 1 -8.91 29.32 29.57
C MET A 1 -8.38 30.17 28.43
N GLU A 2 -7.11 30.55 28.43
CA GLU A 2 -6.49 31.11 27.23
C GLU A 2 -6.45 30.02 26.16
N LEU A 3 -6.91 30.32 24.94
CA LEU A 3 -6.78 29.41 23.81
C LEU A 3 -5.30 29.23 23.47
N ASN A 4 -4.83 27.99 23.46
CA ASN A 4 -3.52 27.61 22.93
C ASN A 4 -3.69 26.78 21.65
N MET A 5 -2.59 26.52 20.94
CA MET A 5 -2.60 25.87 19.62
C MET A 5 -3.23 24.47 19.63
N GLU A 6 -2.95 23.68 20.66
CA GLU A 6 -3.48 22.31 20.82
C GLU A 6 -4.98 22.34 21.12
N THR A 7 -5.39 23.24 22.02
CA THR A 7 -6.79 23.44 22.41
C THR A 7 -7.61 23.98 21.23
N CYS A 8 -7.05 24.89 20.43
CA CYS A 8 -7.70 25.41 19.23
C CYS A 8 -7.95 24.30 18.19
N GLY A 9 -6.93 23.49 17.89
CA GLY A 9 -7.06 22.36 16.96
C GLY A 9 -8.11 21.35 17.44
N PHE A 10 -8.11 21.03 18.73
CA PHE A 10 -9.13 20.18 19.35
C PHE A 10 -10.55 20.75 19.20
N TRP A 11 -10.76 22.02 19.56
CA TRP A 11 -12.10 22.64 19.49
C TRP A 11 -12.60 22.83 18.05
N MET A 12 -11.72 23.23 17.12
CA MET A 12 -12.07 23.26 15.71
C MET A 12 -12.56 21.88 15.26
N SER A 13 -11.76 20.84 15.49
CA SER A 13 -12.14 19.46 15.16
C SER A 13 -13.48 19.04 15.79
N LEU A 14 -13.71 19.38 17.06
CA LEU A 14 -14.94 19.06 17.78
C LEU A 14 -16.16 19.76 17.18
N PHE A 15 -16.09 21.07 16.94
CA PHE A 15 -17.21 21.85 16.38
C PHE A 15 -17.50 21.50 14.91
N PHE A 16 -16.54 20.90 14.20
CA PHE A 16 -16.74 20.38 12.84
C PHE A 16 -17.39 18.98 12.82
N THR A 17 -17.06 18.11 13.78
CA THR A 17 -17.38 16.66 13.71
C THR A 17 -18.52 16.23 14.62
N ALA A 18 -18.72 16.88 15.76
CA ALA A 18 -19.67 16.43 16.76
C ALA A 18 -21.10 16.86 16.43
N LYS A 19 -22.05 15.91 16.55
CA LYS A 19 -23.48 16.24 16.63
C LYS A 19 -23.78 16.76 18.02
N LEU A 20 -23.77 18.08 18.17
CA LEU A 20 -24.06 18.73 19.44
C LEU A 20 -25.57 18.95 19.58
N MET A 21 -26.12 18.54 20.71
CA MET A 21 -27.49 18.80 21.10
C MET A 21 -27.50 19.74 22.30
N ILE A 22 -28.25 20.84 22.19
CA ILE A 22 -28.49 21.78 23.28
C ILE A 22 -29.91 21.53 23.78
N ILE A 23 -30.05 21.15 25.05
CA ILE A 23 -31.34 20.98 25.71
C ILE A 23 -31.49 22.13 26.70
N TYR A 24 -32.50 22.98 26.47
CA TYR A 24 -32.88 24.07 27.37
C TYR A 24 -34.19 23.73 28.09
N PHE A 25 -34.14 23.71 29.42
CA PHE A 25 -35.26 23.35 30.28
C PHE A 25 -36.05 24.60 30.66
N LEU A 26 -37.26 24.77 30.12
CA LEU A 26 -38.10 25.96 30.30
C LEU A 26 -39.02 25.89 31.53
N GLY A 27 -39.11 24.71 32.18
CA GLY A 27 -39.93 24.49 33.38
C GLY A 27 -41.39 24.12 33.07
N PRO A 28 -42.28 24.09 34.08
CA PRO A 28 -42.05 24.45 35.50
C PRO A 28 -41.71 23.29 36.45
N GLY A 29 -41.66 22.03 36.01
CA GLY A 29 -41.40 20.88 36.89
C GLY A 29 -39.95 20.44 36.98
N ASP A 30 -39.69 19.57 37.97
CA ASP A 30 -38.40 18.92 38.21
C ASP A 30 -38.36 17.56 37.49
N GLY A 31 -37.22 17.25 36.90
CA GLY A 31 -37.00 16.01 36.14
C GLY A 31 -35.57 15.52 36.26
N LYS A 32 -35.21 14.53 35.46
CA LYS A 32 -33.88 13.92 35.42
C LYS A 32 -33.48 13.64 33.97
N LEU A 33 -32.27 14.05 33.61
CA LEU A 33 -31.61 13.66 32.37
C LEU A 33 -30.61 12.54 32.70
N GLU A 34 -30.85 11.35 32.20
CA GLU A 34 -29.95 10.21 32.28
C GLU A 34 -29.03 10.21 31.05
N LEU A 35 -27.73 10.05 31.28
CA LEU A 35 -26.68 10.01 30.25
C LEU A 35 -25.88 8.71 30.41
N GLU A 36 -25.80 7.90 29.36
CA GLU A 36 -25.15 6.59 29.37
C GLU A 36 -24.08 6.52 28.26
N PRO A 37 -22.78 6.37 28.59
CA PRO A 37 -21.73 6.14 27.59
C PRO A 37 -21.96 4.83 26.80
N PHE A 38 -21.51 4.77 25.54
CA PHE A 38 -21.66 3.57 24.68
C PHE A 38 -20.77 2.36 25.07
N ASP A 39 -20.02 2.43 26.16
CA ASP A 39 -19.19 1.32 26.66
C ASP A 39 -20.04 0.41 27.57
N GLU A 40 -20.09 -0.89 27.28
CA GLU A 40 -21.04 -1.87 27.87
C GLU A 40 -20.91 -2.04 29.41
N GLU A 41 -19.86 -1.49 30.02
CA GLU A 41 -19.60 -1.58 31.47
C GLU A 41 -19.83 -0.26 32.26
N SER A 42 -20.30 0.84 31.63
CA SER A 42 -20.43 2.14 32.29
C SER A 42 -21.79 2.39 32.98
N GLU A 43 -21.80 2.85 34.24
CA GLU A 43 -23.05 3.25 34.93
C GLU A 43 -23.63 4.58 34.40
N PRO A 44 -24.96 4.71 34.26
CA PRO A 44 -25.60 5.92 33.76
C PRO A 44 -25.48 7.11 34.74
N ILE A 45 -25.07 8.26 34.22
CA ILE A 45 -24.95 9.53 34.95
C ILE A 45 -26.31 10.23 34.93
N THR A 46 -26.85 10.55 36.10
CA THR A 46 -28.15 11.24 36.23
C THR A 46 -27.98 12.70 36.63
N ILE A 47 -28.53 13.62 35.84
CA ILE A 47 -28.50 15.06 36.09
C ILE A 47 -29.91 15.55 36.43
N PRO A 48 -30.15 16.17 37.60
CA PRO A 48 -31.45 16.76 37.91
C PRO A 48 -31.73 17.98 37.02
N THR A 49 -32.89 18.01 36.38
CA THR A 49 -33.30 19.10 35.49
C THR A 49 -34.11 20.13 36.26
N ARG A 50 -33.84 21.42 36.00
CA ARG A 50 -34.52 22.57 36.62
C ARG A 50 -34.81 23.63 35.57
N PRO A 51 -35.80 24.52 35.78
CA PRO A 51 -36.01 25.68 34.92
C PRO A 51 -34.71 26.49 34.75
N ASP A 52 -34.49 26.99 33.54
CA ASP A 52 -33.30 27.75 33.10
C ASP A 52 -31.99 26.95 33.06
N LEU A 53 -32.05 25.62 33.12
CA LEU A 53 -30.90 24.78 32.85
C LEU A 53 -30.68 24.64 31.33
N ALA A 54 -29.43 24.85 30.89
CA ALA A 54 -28.99 24.53 29.54
C ALA A 54 -27.94 23.42 29.60
N ILE A 55 -28.12 22.35 28.84
CA ILE A 55 -27.15 21.26 28.75
C ILE A 55 -26.71 21.12 27.29
N ILE A 56 -25.41 21.00 27.06
CA ILE A 56 -24.82 20.74 25.74
C ILE A 56 -24.24 19.33 25.78
N LEU A 57 -24.69 18.47 24.86
CA LEU A 57 -24.40 17.04 24.81
C LEU A 57 -23.74 16.64 23.50
N ARG A 58 -22.85 15.65 23.56
CA ARG A 58 -22.35 14.90 22.40
C ARG A 58 -23.15 13.61 22.21
N CYS A 59 -24.16 13.66 21.36
CA CYS A 59 -25.06 12.52 21.15
C CYS A 59 -24.39 11.33 20.43
N ASP A 60 -23.17 11.50 19.92
CA ASP A 60 -22.35 10.45 19.33
C ASP A 60 -21.54 9.66 20.37
N THR A 61 -21.44 10.14 21.61
CA THR A 61 -20.68 9.49 22.68
C THR A 61 -21.53 8.99 23.84
N VAL A 62 -22.76 9.50 23.97
CA VAL A 62 -23.67 9.14 25.06
C VAL A 62 -25.10 8.97 24.56
N ASN A 63 -25.76 7.90 24.99
CA ASN A 63 -27.20 7.80 25.00
C ASN A 63 -27.77 8.78 26.03
N HIS A 64 -28.94 9.35 25.75
CA HIS A 64 -29.58 10.28 26.67
C HIS A 64 -31.08 9.97 26.79
N ARG A 65 -31.59 10.07 28.01
CA ARG A 65 -33.01 9.86 28.31
C ARG A 65 -33.50 10.96 29.25
N LEU A 66 -34.50 11.71 28.81
CA LEU A 66 -35.17 12.69 29.65
C LEU A 66 -36.37 12.03 30.35
N VAL A 67 -36.39 12.10 31.69
CA VAL A 67 -37.48 11.62 32.53
C VAL A 67 -38.07 12.82 33.28
N SER A 68 -39.29 13.19 32.94
CA SER A 68 -40.03 14.27 33.62
C SER A 68 -41.08 13.70 34.58
N THR A 69 -41.32 14.42 35.68
CA THR A 69 -42.38 14.08 36.64
C THR A 69 -43.70 14.85 36.40
N GLY A 70 -43.77 15.69 35.36
CA GLY A 70 -44.92 16.57 35.10
C GLY A 70 -44.99 17.13 33.66
N ASN A 71 -45.67 18.27 33.48
CA ASN A 71 -45.77 18.98 32.20
C ASN A 71 -44.52 19.87 31.99
N ASP A 72 -43.37 19.24 31.71
CA ASP A 72 -42.12 19.97 31.46
C ASP A 72 -41.96 20.35 29.99
N TYR A 73 -41.55 21.59 29.78
CA TYR A 73 -41.22 22.09 28.45
C TYR A 73 -39.69 22.12 28.29
N THR A 74 -39.20 21.38 27.31
CA THR A 74 -37.80 21.41 26.88
C THR A 74 -37.70 21.91 25.44
N LEU A 75 -36.81 22.86 25.21
CA LEU A 75 -36.39 23.26 23.88
C LEU A 75 -35.11 22.50 23.53
N CYS A 76 -35.22 21.59 22.57
CA CYS A 76 -34.07 20.87 22.03
C CYS A 76 -33.62 21.55 20.73
N LEU A 77 -32.41 22.10 20.74
CA LEU A 77 -31.75 22.63 19.56
C LEU A 77 -30.66 21.67 19.13
N TRP A 78 -30.64 21.30 17.86
CA TRP A 78 -29.51 20.58 17.29
C TRP A 78 -28.57 21.59 16.66
N VAL A 79 -27.35 21.65 17.16
CA VAL A 79 -26.24 22.29 16.46
C VAL A 79 -25.65 21.22 15.55
N SER A 80 -26.34 20.98 14.44
CA SER A 80 -25.78 20.18 13.36
C SER A 80 -24.83 21.08 12.59
N ALA A 81 -23.54 20.74 12.56
CA ALA A 81 -22.75 21.11 11.41
C ALA A 81 -23.48 20.56 10.16
N PRO A 82 -23.54 21.27 9.03
CA PRO A 82 -23.86 20.60 7.78
C PRO A 82 -22.95 19.37 7.70
N ASN A 83 -23.51 18.23 7.31
CA ASN A 83 -22.80 16.96 7.15
C ASN A 83 -21.81 17.12 5.99
N ALA A 84 -20.76 17.89 6.25
CA ALA A 84 -19.73 18.34 5.36
C ALA A 84 -18.43 18.29 6.17
N ALA A 85 -18.18 17.12 6.79
CA ALA A 85 -16.83 16.61 6.65
C ALA A 85 -16.59 16.67 5.13
N GLY A 86 -15.71 17.56 4.69
CA GLY A 86 -15.26 17.50 3.32
C GLY A 86 -14.80 16.07 3.04
N PRO A 87 -14.73 15.65 1.78
CA PRO A 87 -14.46 14.26 1.39
C PRO A 87 -13.12 13.68 1.89
N ARG A 88 -12.37 14.40 2.72
CA ARG A 88 -11.10 14.05 3.37
C ARG A 88 -11.20 13.87 4.89
N GLY A 89 -12.40 13.90 5.47
CA GLY A 89 -12.60 13.70 6.91
C GLY A 89 -12.19 14.92 7.74
N TRP A 90 -11.52 14.66 8.88
CA TRP A 90 -11.38 15.57 10.03
C TRP A 90 -10.56 16.86 9.75
N ASN A 91 -9.88 16.96 8.61
CA ASN A 91 -8.89 18.00 8.28
C ASN A 91 -9.24 18.89 7.07
N SER A 92 -10.37 18.70 6.38
CA SER A 92 -10.77 19.57 5.27
C SER A 92 -11.80 20.59 5.73
N PHE A 93 -11.39 21.85 5.80
CA PHE A 93 -12.26 22.98 6.12
C PHE A 93 -13.14 23.31 4.92
N SER A 94 -14.40 22.88 4.93
CA SER A 94 -15.36 23.40 3.94
C SER A 94 -15.55 24.91 4.19
N GLU A 95 -15.23 25.75 3.20
CA GLU A 95 -15.54 27.20 3.24
C GLU A 95 -17.02 27.44 3.56
N THR A 96 -17.90 26.57 3.08
CA THR A 96 -19.34 26.60 3.36
C THR A 96 -19.70 26.32 4.82
N ALA A 97 -18.88 25.56 5.54
CA ALA A 97 -19.07 25.29 6.97
C ALA A 97 -18.55 26.45 7.84
N LEU A 98 -17.44 27.08 7.43
CA LEU A 98 -16.93 28.32 8.03
C LEU A 98 -17.96 29.45 7.91
N GLU A 99 -18.58 29.65 6.75
CA GLU A 99 -19.57 30.71 6.52
C GLU A 99 -20.80 30.61 7.45
N LYS A 100 -21.18 29.39 7.86
CA LYS A 100 -22.42 29.11 8.60
C LYS A 100 -22.24 29.00 10.12
N ASN A 101 -21.01 29.01 10.63
CA ASN A 101 -20.73 28.83 12.06
C ASN A 101 -19.79 29.93 12.57
N GLU A 102 -20.34 30.90 13.30
CA GLU A 102 -19.59 32.04 13.85
C GLU A 102 -18.46 31.62 14.81
N VAL A 103 -18.61 30.53 15.57
CA VAL A 103 -17.54 30.03 16.45
C VAL A 103 -16.36 29.52 15.62
N LEU A 104 -16.63 28.84 14.51
CA LEU A 104 -15.58 28.38 13.60
C LEU A 104 -14.89 29.55 12.88
N LYS A 105 -15.62 30.63 12.54
CA LYS A 105 -15.01 31.86 12.00
C LYS A 105 -14.05 32.49 12.99
N GLU A 106 -14.44 32.63 14.25
CA GLU A 106 -13.59 33.20 15.28
C GLU A 106 -12.34 32.34 15.54
N LEU A 107 -12.49 31.01 15.56
CA LEU A 107 -11.37 30.09 15.71
C LEU A 107 -10.42 30.13 14.50
N SER A 108 -10.95 30.19 13.27
CA SER A 108 -10.15 30.33 12.04
C SER A 108 -9.39 31.67 12.03
N ALA A 109 -10.06 32.77 12.33
CA ALA A 109 -9.43 34.09 12.38
C ALA A 109 -8.34 34.17 13.47
N TRP A 110 -8.56 33.54 14.62
CA TRP A 110 -7.52 33.41 15.65
C TRP A 110 -6.32 32.60 15.14
N ALA A 111 -6.58 31.51 14.41
CA ALA A 111 -5.56 30.64 13.86
C ALA A 111 -4.72 31.33 12.78
N GLU A 112 -5.36 32.06 11.86
CA GLU A 112 -4.71 32.88 10.83
C GLU A 112 -3.81 33.95 11.45
N LYS A 113 -4.31 34.71 12.42
CA LYS A 113 -3.52 35.72 13.14
C LYS A 113 -2.32 35.10 13.86
N ARG A 114 -2.47 33.87 14.36
CA ARG A 114 -1.36 33.15 15.00
C ARG A 114 -0.32 32.69 14.00
N LEU A 115 -0.73 32.23 12.80
CA LEU A 115 0.18 31.93 11.70
C LEU A 115 0.98 33.16 11.28
N GLU A 116 0.33 34.31 11.09
CA GLU A 116 1.00 35.57 10.74
C GLU A 116 2.09 35.93 11.77
N ALA A 117 1.80 35.76 13.06
CA ALA A 117 2.79 36.00 14.11
C ALA A 117 3.96 35.00 14.09
N LEU A 118 3.71 33.72 13.76
CA LEU A 118 4.78 32.73 13.58
C LEU A 118 5.65 33.08 12.37
N MET A 119 5.04 33.50 11.26
CA MET A 119 5.76 33.94 10.06
C MET A 119 6.67 35.13 10.36
N GLN A 120 6.16 36.12 11.08
CA GLN A 120 6.96 37.29 11.47
C GLN A 120 8.14 36.89 12.35
N LYS A 121 7.92 36.01 13.34
CA LYS A 121 8.99 35.47 14.20
C LYS A 121 10.05 34.75 13.35
N GLU A 122 9.64 33.88 12.41
CA GLU A 122 10.56 33.17 11.54
C GLU A 122 11.37 34.11 10.64
N ALA A 123 10.75 35.16 10.10
CA ALA A 123 11.43 36.16 9.28
C ALA A 123 12.47 36.96 10.07
N GLU A 124 12.21 37.24 11.36
CA GLU A 124 13.08 38.01 12.24
C GLU A 124 14.24 37.17 12.81
N THR A 125 13.97 35.93 13.22
CA THR A 125 14.93 35.12 14.00
C THR A 125 15.48 33.91 13.26
N GLY A 126 14.83 33.45 12.19
CA GLY A 126 15.12 32.19 11.51
C GLY A 126 14.84 30.94 12.35
N LEU A 127 14.25 31.08 13.55
CA LEU A 127 14.07 30.01 14.52
C LEU A 127 12.62 29.97 15.04
N LEU A 128 12.01 28.79 14.99
CA LEU A 128 10.65 28.51 15.45
C LEU A 128 10.63 27.42 16.54
N GLU A 129 11.49 27.54 17.56
CA GLU A 129 11.73 26.50 18.57
C GLU A 129 10.52 26.14 19.47
N ASP A 130 9.42 26.90 19.39
CA ASP A 130 8.25 26.76 20.29
C ASP A 130 6.92 26.38 19.60
N ALA A 131 6.91 26.13 18.29
CA ALA A 131 5.68 25.85 17.55
C ALA A 131 5.45 24.33 17.36
N PRO A 132 4.23 23.81 17.65
CA PRO A 132 3.88 22.42 17.37
C PRO A 132 4.07 22.06 15.89
N ARG A 133 4.44 20.80 15.63
CA ARG A 133 4.71 20.28 14.28
C ARG A 133 3.56 20.53 13.30
N SER A 134 2.33 20.31 13.72
CA SER A 134 1.12 20.54 12.91
C SER A 134 0.99 21.98 12.43
N TRP A 135 1.34 22.95 13.28
CA TRP A 135 1.31 24.38 12.96
C TRP A 135 2.44 24.78 12.03
N LEU A 136 3.65 24.23 12.22
CA LEU A 136 4.77 24.45 11.31
C LEU A 136 4.47 23.92 9.90
N ARG A 137 3.86 22.73 9.84
CA ARG A 137 3.41 22.11 8.59
C ARG A 137 2.34 22.95 7.91
N TRP A 138 1.32 23.39 8.67
CA TRP A 138 0.26 24.25 8.14
C TRP A 138 0.81 25.61 7.66
N MET A 139 1.69 26.25 8.43
CA MET A 139 2.36 27.49 8.05
C MET A 139 3.12 27.35 6.74
N ARG A 140 3.91 26.29 6.57
CA ARG A 140 4.66 26.04 5.32
C ARG A 140 3.77 25.70 4.14
N ALA A 141 2.65 25.02 4.39
CA ALA A 141 1.68 24.66 3.37
C ALA A 141 0.83 25.84 2.89
N THR A 142 0.47 26.77 3.77
CA THR A 142 -0.44 27.90 3.46
C THR A 142 0.30 29.17 3.12
N TYR A 143 1.40 29.45 3.82
CA TYR A 143 2.21 30.66 3.67
C TYR A 143 3.59 30.34 3.09
N PHE A 144 3.59 29.55 2.03
CA PHE A 144 4.80 29.19 1.29
C PHE A 144 5.61 30.46 1.00
N LYS A 145 6.81 30.58 1.61
CA LYS A 145 7.66 31.78 1.51
C LYS A 145 7.92 32.07 0.03
N HIS A 146 7.42 33.21 -0.45
CA HIS A 146 7.71 33.77 -1.78
C HIS A 146 9.19 34.09 -2.05
N SER A 147 10.12 33.61 -1.21
CA SER A 147 11.55 33.77 -1.43
C SER A 147 12.03 33.11 -2.72
N ASN A 148 11.34 32.06 -3.19
CA ASN A 148 11.47 31.50 -4.53
C ASN A 148 10.09 31.54 -5.21
N LEU A 149 9.95 32.35 -6.25
CA LEU A 149 8.69 32.56 -6.95
C LEU A 149 8.29 31.25 -7.66
N PRO A 150 7.19 30.58 -7.25
CA PRO A 150 6.80 29.31 -7.85
C PRO A 150 6.52 29.43 -9.35
N VAL A 151 6.58 28.31 -10.05
CA VAL A 151 6.19 28.23 -11.47
C VAL A 151 4.85 27.50 -11.56
N ALA A 152 3.86 28.16 -12.14
CA ALA A 152 2.53 27.61 -12.37
C ALA A 152 2.51 26.74 -13.63
N ILE A 153 1.80 25.62 -13.56
CA ILE A 153 1.39 24.85 -14.74
C ILE A 153 -0.01 25.29 -15.14
N THR A 154 -0.17 25.78 -16.37
CA THR A 154 -1.44 26.37 -16.84
C THR A 154 -2.09 25.57 -17.97
N GLY A 155 -1.38 24.60 -18.55
CA GLY A 155 -1.90 23.67 -19.54
C GLY A 155 -1.07 22.40 -19.59
N ALA A 156 -1.70 21.27 -19.91
CA ALA A 156 -1.06 19.97 -20.03
C ALA A 156 -1.78 19.11 -21.07
N ALA A 157 -1.03 18.40 -21.90
CA ALA A 157 -1.58 17.47 -22.88
C ALA A 157 -0.67 16.26 -23.06
N THR A 158 -1.24 15.14 -23.49
CA THR A 158 -0.50 13.89 -23.67
C THR A 158 -1.08 13.06 -24.81
N HIS A 159 -0.21 12.37 -25.52
CA HIS A 159 -0.51 11.15 -26.25
C HIS A 159 0.11 10.01 -25.45
N GLY A 160 -0.70 9.44 -24.55
CA GLY A 160 -0.34 8.32 -23.69
C GLY A 160 -1.06 7.04 -24.12
N PRO A 161 -0.74 5.89 -23.51
CA PRO A 161 -1.41 4.64 -23.83
C PRO A 161 -2.90 4.72 -23.45
N GLY A 162 -3.78 4.38 -24.40
CA GLY A 162 -5.23 4.36 -24.22
C GLY A 162 -5.90 5.71 -23.87
N SER A 163 -5.16 6.83 -23.89
CA SER A 163 -5.75 8.15 -23.68
C SER A 163 -4.91 9.31 -24.23
N ASN A 164 -5.61 10.31 -24.78
CA ASN A 164 -5.04 11.58 -25.23
C ASN A 164 -5.27 12.73 -24.22
N THR A 165 -5.58 12.41 -22.96
CA THR A 165 -5.75 13.43 -21.91
C THR A 165 -5.04 13.00 -20.63
N CYS A 166 -4.33 13.93 -20.00
CA CYS A 166 -3.55 13.63 -18.79
C CYS A 166 -4.42 13.13 -17.63
N GLU A 167 -5.63 13.71 -17.46
CA GLU A 167 -6.56 13.31 -16.41
C GLU A 167 -7.04 11.86 -16.58
N MET A 168 -7.39 11.45 -17.80
CA MET A 168 -7.85 10.07 -18.04
C MET A 168 -6.72 9.06 -17.95
N LEU A 169 -5.50 9.41 -18.37
CA LEU A 169 -4.30 8.60 -18.16
C LEU A 169 -4.00 8.44 -16.67
N TRP A 170 -4.16 9.49 -15.87
CA TRP A 170 -4.04 9.39 -14.43
C TRP A 170 -5.13 8.50 -13.81
N LYS A 171 -6.39 8.68 -14.22
CA LYS A 171 -7.51 7.86 -13.73
C LYS A 171 -7.30 6.37 -14.01
N SER A 172 -6.72 6.00 -15.15
CA SER A 172 -6.45 4.59 -15.44
C SER A 172 -5.34 4.03 -14.55
N VAL A 173 -4.28 4.81 -14.26
CA VAL A 173 -3.23 4.44 -13.31
C VAL A 173 -3.81 4.22 -11.91
N VAL A 174 -4.63 5.14 -11.41
CA VAL A 174 -5.28 5.00 -10.09
C VAL A 174 -6.20 3.79 -10.01
N ASN A 175 -6.87 3.43 -11.11
CA ASN A 175 -7.69 2.22 -11.20
C ASN A 175 -6.86 0.93 -11.40
N GLY A 176 -5.53 1.01 -11.36
CA GLY A 176 -4.64 -0.14 -11.45
C GLY A 176 -4.53 -0.76 -12.84
N VAL A 177 -4.74 0.02 -13.90
CA VAL A 177 -4.58 -0.47 -15.29
C VAL A 177 -3.10 -0.69 -15.60
N ASP A 178 -2.81 -1.85 -16.20
CA ASP A 178 -1.50 -2.24 -16.72
C ASP A 178 -1.54 -2.12 -18.25
N TYR A 179 -0.76 -1.19 -18.80
CA TYR A 179 -0.75 -0.86 -20.24
C TYR A 179 0.28 -1.63 -21.04
N VAL A 180 1.04 -2.51 -20.40
CA VAL A 180 2.07 -3.29 -21.10
C VAL A 180 1.44 -4.47 -21.83
N GLN A 181 1.75 -4.59 -23.12
CA GLN A 181 1.25 -5.66 -23.98
C GLN A 181 2.38 -6.32 -24.78
N GLU A 182 2.11 -7.49 -25.37
CA GLU A 182 3.01 -8.06 -26.37
C GLU A 182 3.06 -7.16 -27.61
N VAL A 183 4.17 -7.19 -28.35
CA VAL A 183 4.32 -6.41 -29.59
C VAL A 183 3.20 -6.73 -30.59
N PRO A 184 2.37 -5.73 -30.97
CA PRO A 184 1.35 -5.93 -31.99
C PRO A 184 1.98 -6.16 -33.37
N PHE A 185 1.38 -7.04 -34.18
CA PHE A 185 1.81 -7.29 -35.56
C PHE A 185 1.81 -6.02 -36.43
N LEU A 186 0.94 -5.06 -36.11
CA LEU A 186 0.87 -3.75 -36.79
C LEU A 186 2.17 -2.93 -36.62
N ARG A 187 2.95 -3.19 -35.56
CA ARG A 187 4.25 -2.54 -35.33
C ARG A 187 5.33 -3.19 -36.17
N TRP A 188 5.54 -4.49 -35.97
CA TRP A 188 6.41 -5.35 -36.78
C TRP A 188 6.09 -6.81 -36.52
N ASN A 189 6.54 -7.71 -37.40
CA ASN A 189 6.45 -9.15 -37.16
C ASN A 189 7.47 -9.58 -36.09
N HIS A 190 7.09 -9.53 -34.82
CA HIS A 190 8.00 -9.80 -33.72
C HIS A 190 8.54 -11.23 -33.69
N GLY A 191 7.82 -12.21 -34.25
CA GLY A 191 8.27 -13.60 -34.34
C GLY A 191 9.58 -13.79 -35.13
N GLU A 192 9.94 -12.86 -36.02
CA GLU A 192 11.21 -12.89 -36.76
C GLU A 192 12.41 -12.54 -35.88
N TYR A 193 12.19 -11.75 -34.84
CA TYR A 193 13.23 -11.20 -33.97
C TYR A 193 13.23 -11.83 -32.57
N TYR A 194 12.11 -12.42 -32.17
CA TYR A 194 12.00 -13.03 -30.86
C TYR A 194 12.83 -14.32 -30.78
N ASP A 195 13.55 -14.47 -29.67
CA ASP A 195 14.24 -15.70 -29.28
C ASP A 195 14.07 -15.89 -27.77
N PRO A 196 13.55 -17.04 -27.28
CA PRO A 196 13.36 -17.25 -25.85
C PRO A 196 14.66 -17.41 -25.06
N ASP A 197 15.81 -17.62 -25.72
CA ASP A 197 17.11 -17.66 -25.07
C ASP A 197 17.46 -16.28 -24.48
N PRO A 198 17.65 -16.15 -23.14
CA PRO A 198 18.05 -14.90 -22.52
C PRO A 198 19.35 -14.34 -23.10
N ASP A 199 20.27 -15.18 -23.59
CA ASP A 199 21.56 -14.73 -24.11
C ASP A 199 21.53 -14.45 -25.63
N CYS A 200 20.36 -14.51 -26.28
CA CYS A 200 20.21 -14.30 -27.73
C CYS A 200 20.74 -12.93 -28.20
N TRP A 201 20.73 -11.93 -27.32
CA TRP A 201 21.21 -10.58 -27.62
C TRP A 201 22.73 -10.55 -27.88
N MET A 202 23.51 -11.46 -27.28
CA MET A 202 24.96 -11.53 -27.50
C MET A 202 25.32 -11.92 -28.94
N GLN A 203 24.39 -12.61 -29.61
CA GLN A 203 24.52 -13.01 -31.01
C GLN A 203 23.96 -11.92 -31.96
N SER A 204 23.36 -10.85 -31.41
CA SER A 204 22.79 -9.78 -32.22
C SER A 204 23.86 -8.88 -32.80
N HIS A 205 23.93 -8.87 -34.13
CA HIS A 205 24.93 -8.14 -34.89
C HIS A 205 24.39 -6.78 -35.36
N VAL A 206 23.91 -5.97 -34.42
CA VAL A 206 23.20 -4.69 -34.70
C VAL A 206 24.07 -3.71 -35.51
N CYS A 207 25.38 -3.69 -35.26
CA CYS A 207 26.32 -2.76 -35.92
C CYS A 207 26.87 -3.27 -37.26
N THR A 208 26.59 -4.53 -37.64
CA THR A 208 27.13 -5.12 -38.88
C THR A 208 26.02 -5.61 -39.83
N GLY A 209 24.76 -5.22 -39.59
CA GLY A 209 23.62 -5.58 -40.44
C GLY A 209 23.25 -7.07 -40.39
N GLY A 210 23.62 -7.77 -39.32
CA GLY A 210 23.26 -9.19 -39.13
C GLY A 210 21.91 -9.37 -38.44
N ILE A 211 21.59 -10.62 -38.10
CA ILE A 211 20.32 -11.00 -37.45
C ILE A 211 20.24 -10.29 -36.09
N THR A 212 19.11 -9.63 -35.82
CA THR A 212 18.80 -9.06 -34.50
C THR A 212 17.84 -10.00 -33.76
N LYS A 213 18.21 -10.41 -32.54
CA LYS A 213 17.41 -11.28 -31.68
C LYS A 213 17.20 -10.65 -30.31
N THR A 214 16.00 -10.79 -29.77
CA THR A 214 15.64 -10.31 -28.42
C THR A 214 14.71 -11.30 -27.71
N CYS A 215 14.91 -11.48 -26.42
CA CYS A 215 14.02 -12.27 -25.57
C CYS A 215 12.90 -11.44 -24.92
N VAL A 216 12.86 -10.13 -25.20
CA VAL A 216 11.81 -9.23 -24.71
C VAL A 216 10.64 -9.24 -25.68
N ARG A 217 9.44 -9.54 -25.16
CA ARG A 217 8.18 -9.58 -25.93
C ARG A 217 7.27 -8.38 -25.71
N HIS A 218 7.51 -7.65 -24.63
CA HIS A 218 6.54 -6.72 -24.07
C HIS A 218 7.01 -5.28 -24.19
N HIS A 219 6.07 -4.39 -24.44
CA HIS A 219 6.26 -2.95 -24.55
C HIS A 219 4.92 -2.25 -24.28
N GLN A 220 4.95 -1.00 -23.84
CA GLN A 220 3.75 -0.15 -23.85
C GLN A 220 3.69 0.66 -25.14
N PHE A 221 2.58 0.59 -25.86
CA PHE A 221 2.41 1.36 -27.10
C PHE A 221 1.35 2.43 -26.94
N ILE A 222 1.56 3.56 -27.63
CA ILE A 222 0.50 4.52 -27.92
C ILE A 222 -0.27 4.10 -29.17
N ASP A 223 -1.52 4.53 -29.24
CA ASP A 223 -2.34 4.38 -30.43
C ASP A 223 -1.99 5.46 -31.46
N GLY A 224 -2.14 5.13 -32.76
CA GLY A 224 -2.09 6.13 -33.81
C GLY A 224 -0.72 6.77 -34.07
N VAL A 225 0.38 6.02 -33.92
CA VAL A 225 1.76 6.50 -34.18
C VAL A 225 1.95 7.19 -35.54
N ASP A 226 1.13 6.83 -36.53
CA ASP A 226 1.20 7.34 -37.89
C ASP A 226 0.26 8.52 -38.16
N LEU A 227 -0.64 8.82 -37.23
CA LEU A 227 -1.63 9.88 -37.35
C LEU A 227 -0.98 11.24 -37.09
N PHE A 228 -1.32 12.23 -37.91
CA PHE A 228 -0.87 13.61 -37.76
C PHE A 228 -1.72 14.55 -38.62
N ASP A 229 -2.23 15.64 -38.04
CA ASP A 229 -2.97 16.66 -38.80
C ASP A 229 -2.02 17.67 -39.46
N ASN A 230 -1.45 17.29 -40.59
CA ASN A 230 -0.55 18.16 -41.34
C ASN A 230 -1.19 19.48 -41.83
N LYS A 231 -2.51 19.48 -42.09
CA LYS A 231 -3.22 20.67 -42.58
C LYS A 231 -3.34 21.73 -41.49
N LEU A 232 -3.63 21.32 -40.26
CA LEU A 232 -3.68 22.21 -39.10
C LEU A 232 -2.37 22.99 -38.94
N PHE A 233 -1.24 22.28 -39.05
CA PHE A 233 0.10 22.84 -38.91
C PHE A 233 0.69 23.46 -40.19
N GLN A 234 -0.07 23.48 -41.28
CA GLN A 234 0.37 24.00 -42.59
C GLN A 234 1.64 23.31 -43.13
N ILE A 235 1.77 22.02 -42.84
CA ILE A 235 2.88 21.17 -43.30
C ILE A 235 2.42 20.39 -44.55
N SER A 236 3.27 20.34 -45.58
CA SER A 236 2.92 19.60 -46.80
C SER A 236 2.80 18.10 -46.54
N GLN A 237 1.98 17.38 -47.31
CA GLN A 237 1.86 15.92 -47.16
C GLN A 237 3.21 15.21 -47.33
N SER A 238 4.03 15.65 -48.29
CA SER A 238 5.36 15.08 -48.55
C SER A 238 6.28 15.23 -47.34
N GLU A 239 6.26 16.40 -46.70
CA GLU A 239 7.05 16.65 -45.50
C GLU A 239 6.52 15.83 -44.33
N ALA A 240 5.20 15.83 -44.09
CA ALA A 240 4.57 15.07 -43.01
C ALA A 240 4.84 13.57 -43.08
N THR A 241 4.82 12.97 -44.29
CA THR A 241 5.20 11.56 -44.50
C THR A 241 6.69 11.31 -44.23
N GLY A 242 7.53 12.33 -44.36
CA GLY A 242 8.94 12.26 -44.00
C GLY A 242 9.20 12.55 -42.53
N MET A 243 8.30 13.21 -41.81
CA MET A 243 8.52 13.58 -40.41
C MET A 243 8.59 12.36 -39.51
N GLU A 244 9.58 12.35 -38.65
CA GLU A 244 9.71 11.37 -37.59
C GLU A 244 8.54 11.49 -36.58
N PRO A 245 7.99 10.36 -36.05
CA PRO A 245 6.82 10.39 -35.18
C PRO A 245 6.97 11.25 -33.92
N MET A 246 8.11 11.21 -33.21
CA MET A 246 8.30 12.03 -32.01
C MET A 246 8.16 13.53 -32.32
N GLN A 247 8.64 14.01 -33.48
CA GLN A 247 8.41 15.41 -33.93
C GLN A 247 6.93 15.73 -34.15
N ARG A 248 6.15 14.77 -34.66
CA ARG A 248 4.70 14.94 -34.92
C ARG A 248 3.92 15.02 -33.61
N HIS A 249 4.09 14.04 -32.73
CA HIS A 249 3.33 13.97 -31.48
C HIS A 249 3.71 15.06 -30.48
N ILE A 250 4.99 15.47 -30.39
CA ILE A 250 5.38 16.56 -29.49
C ILE A 250 4.83 17.92 -29.97
N LEU A 251 4.69 18.12 -31.28
CA LEU A 251 4.09 19.33 -31.85
C LEU A 251 2.60 19.41 -31.51
N GLU A 252 1.87 18.30 -31.67
CA GLU A 252 0.45 18.20 -31.32
C GLU A 252 0.21 18.42 -29.83
N THR A 253 0.91 17.68 -28.96
CA THR A 253 0.76 17.83 -27.50
C THR A 253 1.17 19.23 -27.01
N SER A 254 2.19 19.84 -27.62
CA SER A 254 2.56 21.24 -27.30
C SER A 254 1.45 22.23 -27.67
N TYR A 255 0.83 22.06 -28.83
CA TYR A 255 -0.26 22.91 -29.28
C TYR A 255 -1.52 22.73 -28.41
N GLU A 256 -1.88 21.49 -28.07
CA GLU A 256 -3.00 21.19 -27.19
C GLU A 256 -2.81 21.77 -25.78
N ALA A 257 -1.61 21.63 -25.21
CA ALA A 257 -1.29 22.21 -23.91
C ALA A 257 -1.39 23.75 -23.93
N LEU A 258 -0.95 24.39 -25.02
CA LEU A 258 -1.12 25.84 -25.22
C LEU A 258 -2.59 26.25 -25.31
N CYS A 259 -3.41 25.49 -26.07
CA CYS A 259 -4.85 25.74 -26.14
C CYS A 259 -5.51 25.61 -24.76
N MET A 260 -5.13 24.62 -23.97
CA MET A 260 -5.59 24.47 -22.58
C MET A 260 -5.20 25.66 -21.70
N ALA A 261 -3.99 26.21 -21.90
CA ALA A 261 -3.52 27.41 -21.23
C ALA A 261 -4.12 28.72 -21.77
N GLY A 262 -5.14 28.64 -22.64
CA GLY A 262 -5.88 29.79 -23.17
C GLY A 262 -5.24 30.50 -24.37
N TYR A 263 -4.16 29.95 -24.94
CA TYR A 263 -3.55 30.53 -26.14
C TYR A 263 -4.39 30.24 -27.39
N THR A 264 -4.44 31.22 -28.28
CA THR A 264 -5.03 31.13 -29.62
C THR A 264 -3.95 31.24 -30.68
N LYS A 265 -4.24 30.82 -31.91
CA LYS A 265 -3.34 31.01 -33.06
C LYS A 265 -2.85 32.46 -33.20
N LYS A 266 -3.70 33.45 -32.88
CA LYS A 266 -3.35 34.88 -32.94
C LYS A 266 -2.36 35.29 -31.86
N THR A 267 -2.45 34.72 -30.66
CA THR A 267 -1.57 35.07 -29.53
C THR A 267 -0.24 34.32 -29.55
N LEU A 268 -0.15 33.21 -30.29
CA LEU A 268 1.08 32.42 -30.43
C LEU A 268 2.09 33.03 -31.40
N MET A 269 1.62 33.60 -32.51
CA MET A 269 2.51 34.20 -33.51
C MET A 269 3.33 35.33 -32.88
N ASN A 270 4.65 35.28 -33.05
CA ASN A 270 5.59 36.26 -32.51
C ASN A 270 5.64 36.33 -30.98
N SER A 271 5.15 35.29 -30.31
CA SER A 271 5.14 35.19 -28.85
C SER A 271 6.52 34.79 -28.33
N TYR A 272 6.97 35.38 -27.22
CA TYR A 272 8.28 35.05 -26.64
C TYR A 272 8.16 33.86 -25.68
N ILE A 273 7.72 32.72 -26.22
CA ILE A 273 7.54 31.45 -25.52
C ILE A 273 8.77 30.57 -25.77
N ALA A 274 9.37 30.04 -24.70
CA ALA A 274 10.47 29.09 -24.79
C ALA A 274 9.96 27.66 -25.07
N VAL A 275 10.76 26.81 -25.71
CA VAL A 275 10.41 25.43 -26.07
C VAL A 275 11.54 24.48 -25.70
N PHE A 276 11.31 23.62 -24.70
CA PHE A 276 12.25 22.60 -24.26
C PHE A 276 11.64 21.22 -24.40
N SER A 277 12.28 20.34 -25.16
CA SER A 277 11.78 18.99 -25.42
C SER A 277 12.81 17.95 -25.01
N GLY A 278 12.46 17.10 -24.03
CA GLY A 278 13.18 15.88 -23.73
C GLY A 278 12.95 14.87 -24.84
N SER A 279 13.99 14.50 -25.57
CA SER A 279 13.93 13.53 -26.66
C SER A 279 15.30 12.93 -26.92
N THR A 280 15.33 11.78 -27.60
CA THR A 280 16.59 11.11 -27.97
C THR A 280 16.78 11.08 -29.48
N HIS A 281 17.87 10.45 -29.91
CA HIS A 281 18.16 10.22 -31.31
C HIS A 281 17.04 9.38 -31.97
N PRO A 282 16.50 9.82 -33.12
CA PRO A 282 15.32 9.19 -33.70
C PRO A 282 15.60 7.79 -34.24
N GLU A 283 14.84 6.82 -33.73
CA GLU A 283 14.93 5.42 -34.15
C GLU A 283 14.57 5.21 -35.63
N ALA A 284 13.74 6.09 -36.18
CA ALA A 284 13.32 6.07 -37.59
C ALA A 284 14.49 6.09 -38.59
N ALA A 285 15.65 6.63 -38.17
CA ALA A 285 16.87 6.66 -38.97
C ALA A 285 17.45 5.26 -39.25
N TYR A 286 17.12 4.25 -38.45
CA TYR A 286 17.66 2.89 -38.59
C TYR A 286 16.90 2.01 -39.58
N ILE A 287 15.64 2.35 -39.90
CA ILE A 287 14.74 1.45 -40.66
C ILE A 287 14.09 2.11 -41.89
N ASN A 288 14.60 3.27 -42.34
CA ASN A 288 14.01 4.04 -43.44
C ASN A 288 12.48 4.27 -43.30
N TYR A 289 12.01 4.45 -42.06
CA TYR A 289 10.59 4.66 -41.75
C TYR A 289 10.03 5.90 -42.48
N CYS A 290 10.85 6.95 -42.49
CA CYS A 290 10.56 8.25 -43.06
C CYS A 290 10.92 8.28 -44.56
N THR A 291 9.93 8.20 -45.44
CA THR A 291 10.13 8.10 -46.90
C THR A 291 9.88 9.40 -47.66
N GLY A 292 9.40 10.45 -46.98
CA GLY A 292 9.09 11.76 -47.57
C GLY A 292 10.28 12.72 -47.66
N ALA A 293 10.13 13.77 -48.47
CA ALA A 293 11.15 14.80 -48.66
C ALA A 293 11.02 15.93 -47.62
N GLY A 294 12.12 16.30 -46.96
CA GLY A 294 12.18 17.42 -46.02
C GLY A 294 13.50 17.46 -45.25
N ALA A 295 14.06 18.67 -45.07
CA ALA A 295 15.28 18.84 -44.30
C ALA A 295 15.02 18.67 -42.80
N GLY A 296 15.87 17.93 -42.09
CA GLY A 296 15.80 17.84 -40.62
C GLY A 296 14.72 16.91 -40.05
N ASN A 297 14.03 16.15 -40.90
CA ASN A 297 12.95 15.24 -40.52
C ASN A 297 13.34 14.13 -39.53
N ILE A 298 14.64 13.78 -39.45
CA ILE A 298 15.23 12.81 -38.52
C ILE A 298 16.31 13.45 -37.64
N SER A 299 16.26 14.78 -37.46
CA SER A 299 17.18 15.49 -36.56
C SER A 299 16.54 15.68 -35.20
N GLN A 300 17.27 15.33 -34.14
CA GLN A 300 16.81 15.52 -32.76
C GLN A 300 16.53 17.00 -32.46
N ALA A 301 17.41 17.92 -32.87
CA ALA A 301 17.24 19.36 -32.62
C ALA A 301 15.96 19.94 -33.24
N ILE A 302 15.48 19.33 -34.33
CA ILE A 302 14.27 19.76 -35.01
C ILE A 302 13.01 19.40 -34.22
N THR A 303 13.08 18.47 -33.26
CA THR A 303 11.97 18.13 -32.36
C THR A 303 11.42 19.38 -31.64
N SER A 304 12.28 20.19 -31.03
CA SER A 304 11.88 21.46 -30.40
C SER A 304 11.78 22.61 -31.41
N ASN A 305 12.71 22.70 -32.36
CA ASN A 305 12.76 23.85 -33.28
C ASN A 305 11.56 23.89 -34.24
N ARG A 306 11.03 22.74 -34.65
CA ARG A 306 9.82 22.67 -35.47
C ARG A 306 8.61 23.19 -34.72
N THR A 307 8.47 22.86 -33.44
CA THR A 307 7.40 23.43 -32.58
C THR A 307 7.48 24.94 -32.53
N SER A 308 8.67 25.51 -32.31
CA SER A 308 8.84 26.97 -32.35
C SER A 308 8.51 27.58 -33.70
N PHE A 309 8.99 26.96 -34.78
CA PHE A 309 8.79 27.43 -36.15
C PHE A 309 7.31 27.43 -36.55
N VAL A 310 6.62 26.31 -36.34
CA VAL A 310 5.22 26.11 -36.73
C VAL A 310 4.29 26.99 -35.89
N LEU A 311 4.56 27.14 -34.59
CA LEU A 311 3.72 27.93 -33.68
C LEU A 311 4.11 29.42 -33.62
N GLY A 312 5.22 29.81 -34.27
CA GLY A 312 5.70 31.20 -34.28
C GLY A 312 6.28 31.68 -32.95
N CYS A 313 6.82 30.77 -32.13
CA CYS A 313 7.45 31.09 -30.85
C CYS A 313 8.87 31.60 -31.05
N MET A 314 9.25 32.67 -30.34
CA MET A 314 10.54 33.35 -30.45
C MET A 314 11.50 33.12 -29.27
N GLY A 315 11.07 32.41 -28.22
CA GLY A 315 11.91 32.12 -27.08
C GLY A 315 12.99 31.06 -27.39
N PRO A 316 13.86 30.75 -26.41
CA PRO A 316 14.84 29.67 -26.53
C PRO A 316 14.20 28.35 -26.95
N SER A 317 14.83 27.61 -27.86
CA SER A 317 14.29 26.35 -28.36
C SER A 317 15.36 25.27 -28.37
N THR A 318 15.20 24.24 -27.54
CA THR A 318 16.26 23.24 -27.31
C THR A 318 15.69 21.84 -27.07
N SER A 319 16.28 20.86 -27.75
CA SER A 319 16.04 19.44 -27.49
C SER A 319 17.11 18.93 -26.53
N ILE A 320 16.72 18.19 -25.49
CA ILE A 320 17.56 17.79 -24.36
C ILE A 320 17.60 16.27 -24.29
N ASP A 321 18.81 15.71 -24.18
CA ASP A 321 19.03 14.28 -23.94
C ASP A 321 19.81 14.09 -22.64
N CYS A 322 19.12 13.56 -21.65
CA CYS A 322 19.65 13.04 -20.39
C CYS A 322 19.04 11.64 -20.14
N GLU A 323 18.82 10.88 -21.22
CA GLU A 323 18.12 9.59 -21.19
C GLU A 323 16.76 9.71 -20.49
N MET A 324 16.42 8.88 -19.50
CA MET A 324 15.10 8.94 -18.85
C MET A 324 14.87 10.22 -18.01
N ALA A 325 15.92 10.98 -17.71
CA ALA A 325 15.83 12.27 -17.04
C ALA A 325 15.61 13.46 -18.01
N SER A 326 15.55 13.23 -19.32
CA SER A 326 15.46 14.29 -20.35
C SER A 326 14.30 15.26 -20.14
N SER A 327 13.08 14.75 -19.95
CA SER A 327 11.90 15.59 -19.75
C SER A 327 11.84 16.27 -18.39
N ALA A 328 12.41 15.67 -17.34
CA ALA A 328 12.59 16.34 -16.04
C ALA A 328 13.54 17.53 -16.18
N MET A 329 14.64 17.37 -16.93
CA MET A 329 15.54 18.49 -17.21
C MET A 329 14.84 19.58 -18.06
N ALA A 330 14.02 19.19 -19.04
CA ALA A 330 13.22 20.15 -19.80
C ALA A 330 12.30 20.99 -18.90
N LEU A 331 11.61 20.36 -17.93
CA LEU A 331 10.80 21.05 -16.92
C LEU A 331 11.64 22.06 -16.11
N MET A 332 12.82 21.68 -15.64
CA MET A 332 13.71 22.52 -14.83
C MET A 332 14.28 23.72 -15.59
N VAL A 333 14.70 23.51 -16.84
CA VAL A 333 15.17 24.60 -17.71
C VAL A 333 14.02 25.54 -18.05
N GLY A 334 12.83 25.00 -18.31
CA GLY A 334 11.62 25.79 -18.54
C GLY A 334 11.23 26.65 -17.34
N CYS A 335 11.39 26.15 -16.10
CA CYS A 335 11.21 26.95 -14.90
C CYS A 335 12.17 28.14 -14.87
N SER A 336 13.46 27.89 -15.12
CA SER A 336 14.48 28.94 -15.18
C SER A 336 14.22 29.97 -16.29
N ALA A 337 13.55 29.58 -17.37
CA ALA A 337 13.23 30.47 -18.49
C ALA A 337 12.08 31.44 -18.19
N VAL A 338 11.16 31.07 -17.29
CA VAL A 338 9.97 31.87 -16.92
C VAL A 338 10.06 32.48 -15.52
N ALA A 339 10.98 32.03 -14.67
CA ALA A 339 11.14 32.55 -13.32
C ALA A 339 11.37 34.08 -13.34
N PRO A 340 10.59 34.87 -12.58
CA PRO A 340 10.76 36.31 -12.54
C PRO A 340 12.09 36.65 -11.85
N ASN A 341 13.03 37.24 -12.58
CA ASN A 341 14.25 37.76 -11.96
C ASN A 341 13.99 39.12 -11.31
N ASN A 342 14.40 39.27 -10.04
CA ASN A 342 14.31 40.52 -9.27
C ASN A 342 15.23 41.64 -9.77
N ASP A 343 16.05 41.40 -10.79
CA ASP A 343 16.93 42.38 -11.40
C ASP A 343 16.84 42.33 -12.93
N TRP A 344 16.18 43.33 -13.51
CA TRP A 344 16.05 43.53 -14.95
C TRP A 344 17.42 43.71 -15.67
N ARG A 345 18.54 43.82 -14.93
CA ARG A 345 19.89 43.94 -15.48
C ARG A 345 20.66 42.63 -15.65
N THR A 346 20.22 41.51 -15.09
CA THR A 346 20.85 40.19 -15.33
C THR A 346 20.05 39.41 -16.38
N LYS A 347 20.39 39.62 -17.66
CA LYS A 347 19.87 38.88 -18.84
C LYS A 347 20.31 37.41 -18.89
N SER A 348 20.18 36.67 -17.80
CA SER A 348 20.62 35.26 -17.73
C SER A 348 19.51 34.30 -17.29
N GLY A 349 18.29 34.78 -17.08
CA GLY A 349 17.08 33.97 -16.87
C GLY A 349 15.85 34.87 -16.83
N GLY A 350 14.72 34.43 -17.38
CA GLY A 350 13.45 35.17 -17.36
C GLY A 350 13.19 36.14 -18.53
N ASP A 351 13.55 35.79 -19.78
CA ASP A 351 13.09 36.56 -20.95
C ASP A 351 11.73 36.05 -21.49
N SER A 352 11.28 34.86 -21.08
CA SER A 352 10.09 34.20 -21.63
C SER A 352 8.83 34.39 -20.80
N GLN A 353 7.76 34.79 -21.48
CA GLN A 353 6.44 34.97 -20.87
C GLN A 353 5.80 33.64 -20.44
N ALA A 354 6.19 32.55 -21.10
CA ALA A 354 5.79 31.18 -20.81
C ALA A 354 6.83 30.24 -21.41
N SER A 355 6.84 28.99 -20.98
CA SER A 355 7.63 27.94 -21.61
C SER A 355 6.79 26.69 -21.87
N ILE A 356 7.00 26.10 -23.03
CA ILE A 356 6.54 24.77 -23.39
C ILE A 356 7.64 23.81 -22.96
N THR A 357 7.29 22.89 -22.07
CA THR A 357 8.21 21.83 -21.65
C THR A 357 7.56 20.49 -21.91
N GLY A 358 8.28 19.58 -22.55
CA GLY A 358 7.72 18.30 -22.94
C GLY A 358 8.73 17.18 -22.97
N GLY A 359 8.22 15.96 -23.09
CA GLY A 359 8.97 14.73 -23.23
C GLY A 359 8.33 13.84 -24.29
N VAL A 360 9.14 13.21 -25.12
CA VAL A 360 8.64 12.29 -26.13
C VAL A 360 9.58 11.12 -26.36
N TYR A 361 9.00 9.92 -26.37
CA TYR A 361 9.63 8.71 -26.87
C TYR A 361 8.61 7.86 -27.62
N ILE A 362 8.97 7.42 -28.83
CA ILE A 362 8.15 6.55 -29.68
C ILE A 362 9.07 5.49 -30.27
N CYS A 363 8.67 4.22 -30.14
CA CYS A 363 9.43 3.08 -30.59
C CYS A 363 8.97 2.68 -32.00
N VAL A 364 9.83 2.94 -32.98
CA VAL A 364 9.62 2.50 -34.37
C VAL A 364 10.59 1.41 -34.80
N ALA A 365 11.77 1.33 -34.19
CA ALA A 365 12.81 0.37 -34.57
C ALA A 365 13.17 -0.59 -33.42
N GLY A 366 12.15 -1.01 -32.65
CA GLY A 366 12.31 -1.89 -31.49
C GLY A 366 13.24 -3.09 -31.73
N PRO A 367 13.07 -3.88 -32.80
CA PRO A 367 13.93 -5.03 -33.11
C PRO A 367 15.42 -4.72 -33.21
N PHE A 368 15.78 -3.49 -33.58
CA PHE A 368 17.17 -3.07 -33.73
C PHE A 368 17.72 -2.42 -32.46
N MET A 369 16.88 -1.74 -31.70
CA MET A 369 17.30 -0.97 -30.52
C MET A 369 17.28 -1.80 -29.23
N TRP A 370 16.32 -2.71 -29.09
CA TRP A 370 16.12 -3.50 -27.87
C TRP A 370 17.33 -4.36 -27.48
N PRO A 371 18.05 -5.05 -28.39
CA PRO A 371 19.22 -5.82 -28.00
C PRO A 371 20.32 -4.99 -27.32
N ARG A 372 20.39 -3.67 -27.57
CA ARG A 372 21.37 -2.76 -26.94
C ARG A 372 21.07 -2.48 -25.47
N PHE A 373 19.81 -2.66 -25.06
CA PHE A 373 19.31 -2.38 -23.72
C PHE A 373 18.91 -3.65 -22.97
N HIS A 374 19.18 -4.83 -23.55
CA HIS A 374 18.72 -6.11 -23.04
C HIS A 374 19.02 -6.30 -21.54
N MET A 375 20.23 -5.96 -21.09
CA MET A 375 20.65 -6.14 -19.70
C MET A 375 19.86 -5.31 -18.68
N TYR A 376 19.08 -4.32 -19.14
CA TYR A 376 18.28 -3.45 -18.29
C TYR A 376 16.78 -3.67 -18.47
N MET A 377 16.38 -4.46 -19.48
CA MET A 377 14.98 -4.72 -19.75
C MET A 377 14.47 -5.96 -19.04
N SER A 378 13.24 -5.88 -18.56
CA SER A 378 12.55 -6.99 -17.91
C SER A 378 12.23 -8.10 -18.89
N ILE A 379 12.84 -9.28 -18.69
CA ILE A 379 12.49 -10.51 -19.41
C ILE A 379 11.08 -11.00 -19.07
N THR A 380 10.56 -10.61 -17.90
CA THR A 380 9.18 -10.94 -17.48
C THR A 380 8.15 -10.00 -18.12
N GLY A 381 8.62 -8.93 -18.77
CA GLY A 381 7.77 -8.00 -19.47
C GLY A 381 6.95 -7.09 -18.56
N ARG A 382 7.41 -6.84 -17.33
CA ARG A 382 6.86 -5.83 -16.41
C ARG A 382 7.97 -5.18 -15.58
N SER A 383 7.79 -3.91 -15.22
CA SER A 383 8.64 -3.23 -14.23
C SER A 383 8.15 -3.61 -12.84
N LEU A 384 8.84 -4.56 -12.19
CA LEU A 384 8.44 -5.09 -10.87
C LEU A 384 9.07 -4.24 -9.75
N THR A 385 8.71 -2.95 -9.71
CA THR A 385 9.29 -1.96 -8.79
C THR A 385 9.15 -2.41 -7.33
N TRP A 386 10.28 -2.40 -6.62
CA TRP A 386 10.45 -2.84 -5.23
C TRP A 386 10.25 -4.35 -4.99
N ASP A 387 9.88 -5.13 -6.00
CA ASP A 387 9.65 -6.56 -5.85
C ASP A 387 10.98 -7.35 -5.83
N ALA A 388 11.01 -8.45 -5.08
CA ALA A 388 12.14 -9.36 -4.98
C ALA A 388 12.47 -10.02 -6.32
N LYS A 389 11.58 -10.00 -7.31
CA LYS A 389 11.83 -10.50 -8.67
C LYS A 389 12.13 -9.39 -9.69
N GLY A 390 12.30 -8.15 -9.24
CA GLY A 390 12.69 -7.03 -10.11
C GLY A 390 13.96 -7.32 -10.89
N ASN A 391 13.86 -7.31 -12.22
CA ASN A 391 14.96 -7.63 -13.14
C ASN A 391 15.13 -6.61 -14.27
N GLY A 392 14.57 -5.40 -14.09
CA GLY A 392 14.62 -4.33 -15.07
C GLY A 392 13.24 -3.77 -15.38
N TYR A 393 13.21 -2.89 -16.37
CA TYR A 393 12.00 -2.17 -16.78
C TYR A 393 11.52 -2.62 -18.15
N VAL A 394 10.28 -2.26 -18.50
CA VAL A 394 9.79 -2.38 -19.88
C VAL A 394 9.83 -1.01 -20.54
N ARG A 395 10.20 -0.92 -21.82
CA ARG A 395 10.09 0.36 -22.56
C ARG A 395 8.63 0.68 -22.88
N GLY A 396 8.30 1.96 -22.83
CA GLY A 396 6.98 2.48 -23.15
C GLY A 396 7.04 3.74 -23.97
N GLU A 397 6.01 3.99 -24.76
CA GLU A 397 5.88 5.21 -25.55
C GLU A 397 5.02 6.23 -24.82
N CYS A 398 5.35 7.51 -24.99
CA CYS A 398 4.53 8.63 -24.54
C CYS A 398 5.00 9.92 -25.24
N SER A 399 4.07 10.82 -25.53
CA SER A 399 4.36 12.22 -25.78
C SER A 399 3.57 13.06 -24.79
N MET A 400 4.19 14.03 -24.14
CA MET A 400 3.53 14.87 -23.16
C MET A 400 4.17 16.25 -23.12
N SER A 401 3.36 17.29 -22.98
CA SER A 401 3.79 18.69 -22.86
C SER A 401 2.99 19.43 -21.81
N VAL A 402 3.65 20.35 -21.11
CA VAL A 402 3.03 21.28 -20.15
C VAL A 402 3.46 22.72 -20.41
N ILE A 403 2.60 23.66 -20.03
CA ILE A 403 2.84 25.10 -20.15
C ILE A 403 3.15 25.69 -18.78
N GLN A 404 4.35 26.24 -18.65
CA GLN A 404 4.86 26.86 -17.45
C GLN A 404 4.78 28.39 -17.56
N LYS A 405 4.35 29.04 -16.48
CA LYS A 405 4.29 30.50 -16.33
C LYS A 405 4.70 30.92 -14.92
N PRO A 406 5.08 32.18 -14.70
CA PRO A 406 5.20 32.71 -13.36
C PRO A 406 3.91 32.47 -12.54
N TYR A 407 4.04 31.90 -11.34
CA TYR A 407 2.89 31.78 -10.43
C TYR A 407 2.47 33.15 -9.85
N THR A 408 3.44 34.04 -9.71
CA THR A 408 3.21 35.40 -9.20
C THR A 408 3.74 36.44 -10.18
N GLU A 409 3.06 37.57 -10.25
CA GLU A 409 3.50 38.76 -10.96
C GLU A 409 3.60 39.95 -10.01
N LYS A 410 4.42 40.94 -10.39
CA LYS A 410 4.60 42.16 -9.59
C LYS A 410 3.63 43.24 -10.09
N LEU A 411 2.57 43.50 -9.34
CA LEU A 411 1.62 44.59 -9.59
C LEU A 411 1.83 45.70 -8.56
N ASP A 412 2.05 46.93 -9.03
CA ASP A 412 2.25 48.13 -8.19
C ASP A 412 3.35 48.01 -7.12
N GLY A 413 4.31 47.10 -7.31
CA GLY A 413 5.42 46.87 -6.38
C GLY A 413 5.25 45.65 -5.47
N GLU A 414 4.04 45.07 -5.43
CA GLU A 414 3.68 43.91 -4.62
C GLU A 414 3.58 42.65 -5.47
N TRP A 415 3.93 41.50 -4.90
CA TRP A 415 3.75 40.21 -5.56
C TRP A 415 2.32 39.72 -5.37
N VAL A 416 1.64 39.45 -6.47
CA VAL A 416 0.29 38.88 -6.46
C VAL A 416 0.27 37.57 -7.23
N VAL A 417 -0.56 36.63 -6.80
CA VAL A 417 -0.80 35.38 -7.53
C VAL A 417 -1.50 35.71 -8.84
N THR A 418 -1.04 35.11 -9.94
CA THR A 418 -1.65 35.32 -11.25
C THR A 418 -3.08 34.76 -11.26
N GLY A 419 -4.05 35.52 -11.78
CA GLY A 419 -5.47 35.11 -11.84
C GLY A 419 -5.78 34.04 -12.89
N GLU A 420 -4.79 33.28 -13.35
CA GLU A 420 -4.95 32.24 -14.37
C GLU A 420 -5.37 30.89 -13.76
N SER A 421 -5.96 30.00 -14.55
CA SER A 421 -6.30 28.65 -14.12
C SER A 421 -5.04 27.81 -13.95
N VAL A 422 -4.60 27.62 -12.70
CA VAL A 422 -3.43 26.79 -12.36
C VAL A 422 -3.85 25.33 -12.19
N LEU A 423 -3.11 24.41 -12.82
CA LEU A 423 -3.29 22.96 -12.73
C LEU A 423 -2.42 22.34 -11.63
N GLY A 424 -1.28 22.97 -11.34
CA GLY A 424 -0.30 22.56 -10.34
C GLY A 424 0.88 23.53 -10.34
N THR A 425 1.89 23.28 -9.51
CA THR A 425 3.07 24.14 -9.45
C THR A 425 4.38 23.36 -9.32
N ILE A 426 5.49 24.03 -9.62
CA ILE A 426 6.84 23.61 -9.27
C ILE A 426 7.39 24.62 -8.26
N VAL A 427 7.79 24.12 -7.09
CA VAL A 427 8.29 24.94 -5.97
C VAL A 427 9.76 24.72 -5.64
N GLY A 428 10.34 23.60 -6.06
CA GLY A 428 11.75 23.32 -5.88
C GLY A 428 12.20 22.23 -6.83
N TYR A 429 13.45 22.30 -7.30
CA TYR A 429 14.02 21.27 -8.15
C TYR A 429 15.53 21.25 -8.05
N ARG A 430 16.12 20.07 -8.30
CA ARG A 430 17.57 19.92 -8.42
C ARG A 430 17.94 18.81 -9.39
N MET A 431 19.08 18.99 -10.05
CA MET A 431 19.78 17.94 -10.78
C MET A 431 21.18 17.75 -10.20
N THR A 432 21.61 16.49 -10.09
CA THR A 432 22.96 16.10 -9.71
C THR A 432 23.50 15.03 -10.67
N SER A 433 24.79 14.71 -10.55
CA SER A 433 25.42 13.60 -11.27
C SER A 433 26.03 12.62 -10.27
N ASN A 434 25.95 11.33 -10.57
CA ASN A 434 26.60 10.26 -9.80
C ASN A 434 28.13 10.41 -9.76
N GLY A 435 28.73 11.14 -10.71
CA GLY A 435 30.18 11.27 -10.84
C GLY A 435 30.86 9.91 -10.99
N ARG A 436 31.92 9.67 -10.21
CA ARG A 436 32.61 8.36 -10.21
C ARG A 436 31.88 7.37 -9.31
N ALA A 437 31.08 6.48 -9.91
CA ALA A 437 30.48 5.31 -9.25
C ALA A 437 31.21 4.01 -9.62
N ALA A 438 30.72 2.85 -9.13
CA ALA A 438 31.32 1.53 -9.38
C ALA A 438 31.39 1.17 -10.88
N SER A 439 30.33 1.50 -11.62
CA SER A 439 30.26 1.47 -13.08
C SER A 439 29.57 2.75 -13.58
N MET A 440 29.54 2.97 -14.91
CA MET A 440 28.84 4.12 -15.49
C MET A 440 27.35 4.14 -15.11
N THR A 441 26.72 2.96 -15.05
CA THR A 441 25.29 2.78 -14.81
C THR A 441 24.95 2.45 -13.35
N ALA A 442 25.95 2.37 -12.46
CA ALA A 442 25.71 2.11 -11.05
C ALA A 442 25.05 3.32 -10.38
N PRO A 443 23.98 3.11 -9.58
CA PRO A 443 23.34 4.19 -8.83
C PRO A 443 24.26 4.71 -7.71
N ASN A 444 24.09 5.98 -7.31
CA ASN A 444 24.84 6.61 -6.23
C ASN A 444 23.88 7.27 -5.23
N ALA A 445 23.64 6.60 -4.08
CA ALA A 445 22.72 7.08 -3.04
C ALA A 445 23.05 8.50 -2.55
N PRO A 446 24.29 8.83 -2.15
CA PRO A 446 24.65 10.20 -1.75
C PRO A 446 24.31 11.27 -2.80
N ALA A 447 24.62 11.03 -4.07
CA ALA A 447 24.31 11.98 -5.14
C ALA A 447 22.79 12.18 -5.33
N TYR A 448 22.01 11.11 -5.15
CA TYR A 448 20.56 11.19 -5.18
C TYR A 448 19.99 11.90 -3.94
N GLN A 449 20.52 11.64 -2.75
CA GLN A 449 20.14 12.35 -1.53
C GLN A 449 20.41 13.86 -1.64
N GLU A 450 21.55 14.25 -2.24
CA GLU A 450 21.85 15.66 -2.52
C GLU A 450 20.81 16.29 -3.46
N ALA A 451 20.35 15.57 -4.49
CA ALA A 451 19.31 16.09 -5.38
C ALA A 451 18.00 16.36 -4.63
N VAL A 452 17.58 15.42 -3.76
CA VAL A 452 16.34 15.57 -2.98
C VAL A 452 16.49 16.68 -1.94
N ASP A 453 17.59 16.71 -1.19
CA ASP A 453 17.85 17.70 -0.14
C ASP A 453 17.92 19.13 -0.68
N GLU A 454 18.67 19.34 -1.77
CA GLU A 454 18.77 20.67 -2.40
C GLU A 454 17.45 21.10 -3.05
N ALA A 455 16.65 20.17 -3.58
CA ALA A 455 15.30 20.48 -4.05
C ALA A 455 14.40 20.91 -2.90
N MET A 456 14.47 20.25 -1.73
CA MET A 456 13.71 20.63 -0.53
C MET A 456 14.14 22.00 0.00
N LYS A 457 15.45 22.29 0.03
CA LYS A 457 15.98 23.62 0.38
C LYS A 457 15.48 24.68 -0.59
N ALA A 458 15.45 24.38 -1.89
CA ALA A 458 14.87 25.28 -2.89
C ALA A 458 13.36 25.50 -2.67
N ALA A 459 12.63 24.47 -2.22
CA ALA A 459 11.23 24.60 -1.83
C ALA A 459 11.02 25.19 -0.42
N GLY A 460 12.06 25.38 0.40
CA GLY A 460 11.91 25.89 1.76
C GLY A 460 11.14 24.97 2.72
N ILE A 461 11.15 23.65 2.47
CA ILE A 461 10.46 22.65 3.29
C ILE A 461 11.44 21.75 4.04
N CYS A 462 10.97 21.06 5.08
CA CYS A 462 11.75 20.05 5.80
C CYS A 462 11.41 18.61 5.35
N PRO A 463 12.24 17.62 5.70
CA PRO A 463 12.03 16.23 5.27
C PRO A 463 10.66 15.63 5.64
N LEU A 464 10.09 16.01 6.80
CA LEU A 464 8.77 15.57 7.24
C LEU A 464 7.60 16.30 6.57
N ASP A 465 7.86 17.42 5.87
CA ASP A 465 6.81 18.12 5.10
C ASP A 465 6.49 17.41 3.79
N MET A 466 7.37 16.53 3.30
CA MET A 466 7.13 15.74 2.09
C MET A 466 6.10 14.64 2.37
N ASP A 467 4.99 14.65 1.64
CA ASP A 467 3.88 13.71 1.82
C ASP A 467 4.05 12.42 1.00
N ALA A 468 4.56 12.57 -0.23
CA ALA A 468 4.78 11.46 -1.13
C ALA A 468 5.96 11.71 -2.07
N VAL A 469 6.54 10.63 -2.59
CA VAL A 469 7.53 10.67 -3.67
C VAL A 469 7.15 9.67 -4.75
N GLU A 470 6.92 10.18 -5.95
CA GLU A 470 6.88 9.39 -7.18
C GLU A 470 8.33 9.04 -7.56
N CYS A 471 8.69 7.79 -7.34
CA CYS A 471 10.04 7.28 -7.50
C CYS A 471 10.42 7.12 -8.98
N HIS A 472 11.72 7.07 -9.26
CA HIS A 472 12.19 6.61 -10.57
C HIS A 472 11.77 5.16 -10.80
N GLY A 473 11.94 4.28 -9.80
CA GLY A 473 11.23 3.01 -9.66
C GLY A 473 11.34 2.10 -10.88
N VAL A 474 12.57 1.75 -11.26
CA VAL A 474 12.85 1.05 -12.53
C VAL A 474 12.51 -0.45 -12.48
N GLY A 475 12.28 -1.04 -11.31
CA GLY A 475 12.00 -2.48 -11.21
C GLY A 475 13.25 -3.34 -11.25
N SER A 476 14.39 -2.79 -10.83
CA SER A 476 15.66 -3.51 -10.67
C SER A 476 16.01 -3.60 -9.19
N GLN A 477 16.36 -4.80 -8.71
CA GLN A 477 16.70 -5.04 -7.30
C GLN A 477 17.76 -4.05 -6.76
N LEU A 478 18.82 -3.78 -7.52
CA LEU A 478 19.90 -2.89 -7.05
C LEU A 478 19.45 -1.43 -7.04
N GLU A 479 18.80 -0.97 -8.10
CA GLU A 479 18.42 0.44 -8.20
C GLU A 479 17.31 0.81 -7.22
N ASP A 480 16.29 -0.05 -7.11
CA ASP A 480 15.16 0.17 -6.21
C ASP A 480 15.62 0.14 -4.74
N SER A 481 16.58 -0.74 -4.39
CA SER A 481 17.15 -0.76 -3.04
C SER A 481 17.92 0.50 -2.70
N VAL A 482 18.72 1.02 -3.64
CA VAL A 482 19.47 2.27 -3.44
C VAL A 482 18.54 3.48 -3.34
N GLU A 483 17.52 3.55 -4.20
CA GLU A 483 16.54 4.65 -4.21
C GLU A 483 15.72 4.71 -2.92
N VAL A 484 15.15 3.57 -2.50
CA VAL A 484 14.32 3.53 -1.28
C VAL A 484 15.14 3.76 -0.03
N SER A 485 16.34 3.17 0.07
CA SER A 485 17.22 3.41 1.23
C SER A 485 17.67 4.87 1.30
N ALA A 486 17.91 5.51 0.15
CA ALA A 486 18.28 6.93 0.09
C ALA A 486 17.13 7.83 0.60
N LEU A 487 15.91 7.58 0.13
CA LEU A 487 14.70 8.31 0.55
C LEU A 487 14.39 8.07 2.03
N GLY A 488 14.37 6.82 2.50
CA GLY A 488 14.10 6.49 3.91
C GLY A 488 15.09 7.15 4.86
N ARG A 489 16.39 7.12 4.55
CA ARG A 489 17.43 7.76 5.38
C ARG A 489 17.35 9.29 5.38
N LEU A 490 16.95 9.91 4.27
CA LEU A 490 16.86 11.36 4.18
C LEU A 490 15.54 11.89 4.77
N LEU A 491 14.42 11.25 4.45
CA LEU A 491 13.08 11.76 4.71
C LEU A 491 12.44 11.21 6.00
N ARG A 492 12.85 10.02 6.46
CA ARG A 492 12.20 9.29 7.58
C ARG A 492 13.21 8.58 8.49
N SER A 493 14.27 9.28 8.89
CA SER A 493 15.34 8.74 9.75
C SER A 493 15.13 8.91 11.25
N SER A 494 14.20 9.75 11.71
CA SER A 494 13.93 9.97 13.14
C SER A 494 12.88 9.00 13.69
N ALA A 495 12.91 8.69 14.98
CA ALA A 495 11.87 7.86 15.62
C ALA A 495 10.48 8.53 15.56
N GLU A 496 10.45 9.87 15.54
CA GLU A 496 9.24 10.69 15.35
C GLU A 496 8.58 10.49 13.97
N SER A 497 9.30 9.90 13.01
CA SER A 497 8.82 9.71 11.63
C SER A 497 7.83 8.55 11.46
N LEU A 498 7.68 7.68 12.47
CA LEU A 498 6.77 6.53 12.41
C LEU A 498 5.28 6.94 12.37
N ASP A 499 4.95 8.14 12.86
CA ASP A 499 3.58 8.67 12.89
C ASP A 499 3.21 9.47 11.63
N GLU A 500 4.20 9.82 10.79
CA GLU A 500 4.03 10.54 9.52
C GLU A 500 4.70 9.77 8.36
N PRO A 501 4.25 8.56 7.97
CA PRO A 501 4.91 7.77 6.94
C PRO A 501 4.98 8.50 5.60
N LEU A 502 6.07 8.30 4.85
CA LEU A 502 6.21 8.83 3.50
C LEU A 502 5.59 7.85 2.50
N ASN A 503 4.65 8.31 1.68
CA ASN A 503 4.11 7.50 0.59
C ASN A 503 5.11 7.42 -0.58
N LEU A 504 5.39 6.23 -1.07
CA LEU A 504 6.14 6.03 -2.31
C LEU A 504 5.22 5.51 -3.40
N GLY A 505 5.31 6.11 -4.58
CA GLY A 505 4.63 5.70 -5.81
C GLY A 505 5.63 5.35 -6.92
N ALA A 506 5.19 4.54 -7.88
CA ALA A 506 5.96 4.20 -9.07
C ALA A 506 5.02 3.86 -10.24
N VAL A 507 4.72 4.86 -11.06
CA VAL A 507 3.87 4.81 -12.26
C VAL A 507 4.41 3.83 -13.30
N LYS A 508 5.72 3.56 -13.32
CA LYS A 508 6.32 2.59 -14.24
C LYS A 508 5.79 1.18 -14.09
N THR A 509 5.16 0.87 -12.95
CA THR A 509 4.45 -0.39 -12.75
C THR A 509 3.17 -0.48 -13.59
N ASN A 510 2.53 0.65 -13.91
CA ASN A 510 1.36 0.75 -14.80
C ASN A 510 1.75 1.06 -16.24
N LEU A 511 2.62 2.07 -16.41
CA LEU A 511 2.92 2.70 -17.69
C LEU A 511 4.29 2.34 -18.28
N SER A 512 5.01 1.38 -17.67
CA SER A 512 6.39 1.03 -18.04
C SER A 512 7.35 2.24 -17.99
N ALA A 513 8.56 2.17 -18.56
CA ALA A 513 9.45 3.32 -18.64
C ALA A 513 9.28 4.05 -19.97
N GLU A 514 8.70 5.24 -19.93
CA GLU A 514 8.45 6.11 -21.08
C GLU A 514 9.71 6.80 -21.62
N CYS A 515 10.87 6.23 -21.28
CA CYS A 515 12.20 6.67 -21.66
C CYS A 515 12.35 8.18 -21.43
N GLU A 516 12.63 8.97 -22.46
CA GLU A 516 12.86 10.41 -22.36
C GLU A 516 11.64 11.18 -21.83
N ALA A 517 10.43 10.62 -21.92
CA ALA A 517 9.21 11.17 -21.35
C ALA A 517 8.94 10.78 -19.87
N SER A 518 9.75 9.89 -19.28
CA SER A 518 9.50 9.38 -17.91
C SER A 518 9.39 10.48 -16.85
N GLY A 519 10.23 11.51 -16.94
CA GLY A 519 10.26 12.61 -15.97
C GLY A 519 8.98 13.44 -15.95
N ILE A 520 8.46 13.81 -17.13
CA ILE A 520 7.21 14.57 -17.23
C ILE A 520 5.98 13.72 -16.92
N VAL A 521 6.00 12.41 -17.20
CA VAL A 521 4.93 11.48 -16.80
C VAL A 521 4.83 11.40 -15.28
N ALA A 522 5.95 11.18 -14.59
CA ALA A 522 6.00 11.18 -13.12
C ALA A 522 5.53 12.52 -12.54
N PHE A 523 5.96 13.64 -13.12
CA PHE A 523 5.52 14.98 -12.74
C PHE A 523 3.99 15.15 -12.87
N VAL A 524 3.41 14.81 -14.02
CA VAL A 524 1.97 14.95 -14.25
C VAL A 524 1.16 13.99 -13.38
N GLN A 525 1.65 12.77 -13.12
CA GLN A 525 1.02 11.86 -12.17
C GLN A 525 0.92 12.49 -10.77
N VAL A 526 2.03 13.06 -10.29
CA VAL A 526 2.03 13.77 -9.00
C VAL A 526 1.08 14.96 -9.00
N MET A 527 1.06 15.76 -10.08
CA MET A 527 0.15 16.90 -10.20
C MET A 527 -1.32 16.48 -9.99
N TYR A 528 -1.72 15.37 -10.62
CA TYR A 528 -3.07 14.83 -10.48
C TYR A 528 -3.29 14.09 -9.15
N ASN A 529 -2.28 13.42 -8.59
CA ASN A 529 -2.36 12.87 -7.23
C ASN A 529 -2.66 13.99 -6.22
N ILE A 530 -2.00 15.15 -6.37
CA ILE A 530 -2.28 16.32 -5.56
C ILE A 530 -3.72 16.79 -5.83
N LYS A 531 -4.05 17.08 -7.09
CA LYS A 531 -5.37 17.63 -7.43
C LYS A 531 -6.56 16.79 -6.94
N PHE A 532 -6.45 15.46 -6.98
CA PHE A 532 -7.52 14.53 -6.62
C PHE A 532 -7.44 13.98 -5.19
N SER A 533 -6.41 14.33 -4.41
CA SER A 533 -6.16 13.75 -3.08
C SER A 533 -6.11 12.22 -3.09
N ALA A 534 -5.39 11.66 -4.05
CA ALA A 534 -5.26 10.23 -4.20
C ALA A 534 -3.86 9.88 -4.71
N ASN A 535 -3.06 9.20 -3.90
CA ASN A 535 -1.84 8.56 -4.36
C ASN A 535 -2.20 7.31 -5.15
N SER A 536 -1.63 7.15 -6.34
CA SER A 536 -1.77 5.93 -7.13
C SER A 536 -1.09 4.74 -6.46
N GLY A 537 -1.73 3.57 -6.50
CA GLY A 537 -1.11 2.32 -6.05
C GLY A 537 -0.14 1.78 -7.10
N SER A 538 1.02 1.28 -6.66
CA SER A 538 1.98 0.58 -7.51
C SER A 538 1.60 -0.87 -7.72
N LEU A 539 1.70 -1.32 -8.98
CA LEU A 539 1.38 -2.69 -9.36
C LEU A 539 2.54 -3.65 -9.08
N HIS A 540 2.22 -4.94 -9.13
CA HIS A 540 3.16 -6.06 -9.16
C HIS A 540 4.04 -6.31 -7.93
N LEU A 541 3.99 -5.46 -6.90
CA LEU A 541 4.65 -5.71 -5.62
C LEU A 541 3.97 -6.89 -4.89
N LYS A 542 4.60 -8.06 -4.92
CA LYS A 542 4.15 -9.27 -4.21
C LYS A 542 5.07 -9.63 -3.05
N GLN A 543 6.37 -9.41 -3.22
CA GLN A 543 7.39 -9.68 -2.22
C GLN A 543 8.38 -8.52 -2.22
N ILE A 544 8.55 -7.82 -1.11
CA ILE A 544 9.55 -6.73 -1.01
C ILE A 544 10.95 -7.28 -1.29
N ASN A 545 11.72 -6.54 -2.07
CA ASN A 545 13.11 -6.81 -2.35
C ASN A 545 13.92 -6.85 -1.04
N PRO A 546 14.56 -7.99 -0.69
CA PRO A 546 15.26 -8.16 0.58
C PRO A 546 16.49 -7.26 0.74
N HIS A 547 16.97 -6.64 -0.34
CA HIS A 547 18.09 -5.70 -0.30
C HIS A 547 17.66 -4.27 0.08
N MET A 548 16.36 -3.99 0.17
CA MET A 548 15.84 -2.70 0.61
C MET A 548 16.01 -2.54 2.14
N GLU A 549 16.62 -1.43 2.56
CA GLU A 549 16.76 -1.02 3.96
C GLU A 549 15.93 0.25 4.23
N GLY A 550 15.40 0.39 5.44
CA GLY A 550 14.71 1.62 5.86
C GLY A 550 13.35 1.83 5.19
N TRP A 551 12.78 0.78 4.58
CA TRP A 551 11.43 0.80 4.03
C TRP A 551 10.36 0.73 5.11
N GLU A 552 10.72 0.32 6.34
CA GLU A 552 9.79 0.14 7.45
C GLU A 552 9.13 1.46 7.92
N SER A 553 9.75 2.62 7.65
CA SER A 553 9.19 3.97 7.90
C SER A 553 8.53 4.59 6.66
N LEU A 554 8.37 3.81 5.58
CA LEU A 554 7.82 4.22 4.30
C LEU A 554 6.53 3.44 4.00
N GLN A 555 5.67 4.04 3.20
CA GLN A 555 4.42 3.45 2.75
C GLN A 555 4.53 3.12 1.26
N LEU A 556 4.79 1.84 0.97
CA LEU A 556 4.80 1.28 -0.39
C LEU A 556 3.36 0.90 -0.77
N SER A 557 2.62 1.82 -1.36
CA SER A 557 1.19 1.65 -1.60
C SER A 557 0.92 0.75 -2.81
N THR A 558 0.15 -0.32 -2.64
CA THR A 558 -0.35 -1.17 -3.74
C THR A 558 -1.80 -0.87 -4.12
N GLU A 559 -2.42 0.05 -3.41
CA GLU A 559 -3.78 0.54 -3.61
C GLU A 559 -3.79 2.06 -3.57
N SER A 560 -4.86 2.68 -4.06
CA SER A 560 -4.96 4.13 -4.02
C SER A 560 -5.26 4.63 -2.61
N LEU A 561 -4.45 5.58 -2.13
CA LEU A 561 -4.57 6.11 -0.77
C LEU A 561 -4.76 7.63 -0.78
N PRO A 562 -5.75 8.17 -0.04
CA PRO A 562 -5.79 9.59 0.27
C PRO A 562 -4.63 9.98 1.16
N TYR A 563 -4.26 11.24 1.06
CA TYR A 563 -3.46 11.91 2.08
C TYR A 563 -4.31 12.99 2.77
N ARG A 564 -3.91 13.32 4.00
CA ARG A 564 -4.80 13.91 5.01
C ARG A 564 -5.11 15.40 4.80
N ASP A 565 -4.20 16.12 4.19
CA ASP A 565 -4.20 17.58 4.27
C ASP A 565 -4.82 18.25 3.04
N GLU A 566 -5.15 19.52 3.22
CA GLU A 566 -5.70 20.36 2.17
C GLU A 566 -4.69 20.69 1.05
N TRP A 567 -3.42 20.67 1.44
CA TRP A 567 -2.24 20.96 0.65
C TRP A 567 -1.31 19.76 0.72
N ALA A 568 -0.50 19.57 -0.30
CA ALA A 568 0.50 18.51 -0.28
C ALA A 568 1.80 18.93 -0.95
N PHE A 569 2.92 18.44 -0.41
CA PHE A 569 4.23 18.49 -1.04
C PHE A 569 4.59 17.10 -1.54
N HIS A 570 4.66 16.95 -2.86
CA HIS A 570 5.03 15.67 -3.48
C HIS A 570 6.28 15.84 -4.36
N GLY A 571 7.20 14.91 -4.21
CA GLY A 571 8.39 14.80 -5.05
C GLY A 571 8.16 13.92 -6.28
N ALA A 572 8.78 14.25 -7.40
CA ALA A 572 8.89 13.40 -8.57
C ALA A 572 10.37 13.22 -8.94
N SER A 573 10.83 11.97 -8.99
CA SER A 573 12.21 11.60 -9.26
C SER A 573 12.37 10.99 -10.65
N SER A 574 13.42 11.39 -11.37
CA SER A 574 13.84 10.70 -12.60
C SER A 574 15.36 10.62 -12.69
N ARG A 575 15.87 9.50 -13.24
CA ARG A 575 17.29 9.17 -13.30
C ARG A 575 17.66 8.69 -14.71
N GLY A 576 18.76 9.20 -15.26
CA GLY A 576 19.39 8.65 -16.45
C GLY A 576 20.48 7.63 -16.08
N TRP A 577 20.68 6.61 -16.88
CA TRP A 577 21.75 5.61 -16.70
C TRP A 577 23.15 6.22 -16.86
N GLY A 578 23.28 7.32 -17.58
CA GLY A 578 24.49 8.14 -17.57
C GLY A 578 24.84 8.75 -16.20
N GLY A 579 24.00 8.53 -15.19
CA GLY A 579 24.21 8.95 -13.81
C GLY A 579 23.60 10.31 -13.46
N VAL A 580 22.73 10.86 -14.31
CA VAL A 580 21.98 12.09 -14.02
C VAL A 580 20.83 11.77 -13.06
N ASN A 581 20.72 12.49 -11.94
CA ASN A 581 19.57 12.40 -11.04
C ASN A 581 18.82 13.73 -11.04
N THR A 582 17.49 13.66 -11.05
CA THR A 582 16.62 14.83 -10.96
C THR A 582 15.56 14.59 -9.89
N HIS A 583 15.19 15.66 -9.18
CA HIS A 583 14.07 15.68 -8.25
C HIS A 583 13.31 17.00 -8.39
N ILE A 584 12.00 16.94 -8.56
CA ILE A 584 11.10 18.09 -8.70
C ILE A 584 10.04 18.01 -7.60
N ILE A 585 9.85 19.09 -6.86
CA ILE A 585 8.87 19.20 -5.78
C ILE A 585 7.70 20.03 -6.27
N GLN A 586 6.50 19.48 -6.10
CA GLN A 586 5.24 20.12 -6.40
C GLN A 586 4.51 20.45 -5.13
N TRP A 587 3.81 21.58 -5.16
CA TRP A 587 2.92 22.03 -4.10
C TRP A 587 1.63 22.52 -4.71
N TYR A 588 0.49 22.04 -4.21
CA TYR A 588 -0.78 22.60 -4.63
C TYR A 588 -1.88 22.32 -3.61
N ARG A 589 -2.95 23.12 -3.68
CA ARG A 589 -4.21 22.84 -2.99
C ARG A 589 -4.94 21.76 -3.77
N VAL A 590 -5.49 20.79 -3.06
CA VAL A 590 -6.38 19.80 -3.68
C VAL A 590 -7.65 20.50 -4.16
N ASP A 591 -8.20 20.05 -5.29
CA ASP A 591 -9.44 20.57 -5.84
C ASP A 591 -10.65 19.84 -5.23
N GLU A 592 -11.42 20.54 -4.41
CA GLU A 592 -12.57 19.98 -3.69
C GLU A 592 -13.64 19.38 -4.62
N ASN A 593 -13.72 19.84 -5.87
CA ASN A 593 -14.70 19.35 -6.85
C ASN A 593 -14.40 17.92 -7.34
N TYR A 594 -13.14 17.48 -7.23
CA TYR A 594 -12.68 16.20 -7.78
C TYR A 594 -12.49 15.11 -6.72
N VAL A 595 -12.61 15.45 -5.44
CA VAL A 595 -12.39 14.49 -4.36
C VAL A 595 -13.53 13.47 -4.33
N ARG A 596 -13.19 12.19 -4.48
CA ARG A 596 -14.10 11.07 -4.28
C ARG A 596 -13.47 10.05 -3.37
N LEU A 597 -13.75 10.04 -2.07
CA LEU A 597 -13.38 8.87 -1.28
C LEU A 597 -14.40 8.49 -0.22
N GLY A 598 -14.71 7.19 -0.22
CA GLY A 598 -15.30 6.49 0.91
C GLY A 598 -14.30 6.40 2.06
N LYS A 599 -14.85 6.28 3.25
CA LYS A 599 -14.13 6.15 4.52
C LYS A 599 -13.08 5.04 4.42
N LEU A 600 -11.80 5.36 4.59
CA LEU A 600 -10.79 4.34 4.85
C LEU A 600 -10.90 3.91 6.30
N GLU A 601 -11.44 2.71 6.50
CA GLU A 601 -11.01 1.90 7.63
C GLU A 601 -9.62 1.39 7.29
N SER A 602 -8.60 2.10 7.76
CA SER A 602 -7.26 1.55 7.88
C SER A 602 -7.28 0.50 8.98
N THR A 603 -7.91 -0.65 8.72
CA THR A 603 -7.45 -1.87 9.35
C THR A 603 -6.14 -2.18 8.67
N ARG A 604 -5.04 -1.81 9.33
CA ARG A 604 -3.72 -2.39 9.03
C ARG A 604 -3.92 -3.90 9.04
N ASP A 605 -4.13 -4.51 7.88
CA ASP A 605 -3.62 -5.84 7.67
C ASP A 605 -2.13 -5.62 7.41
N PRO A 606 -1.26 -5.88 8.40
CA PRO A 606 0.17 -5.81 8.15
C PRO A 606 0.41 -6.73 6.96
N PHE A 607 1.00 -6.20 5.89
CA PHE A 607 1.45 -6.99 4.75
C PHE A 607 2.03 -8.31 5.26
N ALA A 608 1.23 -9.37 5.15
CA ALA A 608 1.66 -10.72 5.41
C ALA A 608 2.46 -11.08 4.18
N PHE A 609 3.70 -10.62 4.23
CA PHE A 609 4.85 -10.98 3.43
C PHE A 609 4.58 -12.32 2.70
N TRP A 610 4.79 -12.37 1.38
CA TRP A 610 4.97 -13.55 0.53
C TRP A 610 6.38 -14.17 0.49
N PRO A 611 7.01 -14.73 1.54
CA PRO A 611 6.95 -14.39 2.97
C PRO A 611 8.31 -14.33 3.64
N GLY A 612 8.58 -13.94 4.88
CA GLY A 612 7.80 -13.36 5.95
C GLY A 612 8.56 -13.49 7.25
N GLY A 613 9.27 -12.42 7.63
CA GLY A 613 9.71 -12.15 9.01
C GLY A 613 11.08 -12.66 9.45
N GLY A 614 11.86 -11.76 10.03
CA GLY A 614 12.94 -12.08 10.95
C GLY A 614 13.46 -10.77 11.52
N GLY A 615 13.40 -10.62 12.84
CA GLY A 615 14.07 -9.51 13.53
C GLY A 615 15.58 -9.59 13.32
N VAL A 616 16.26 -8.47 13.55
CA VAL A 616 17.74 -8.43 13.54
C VAL A 616 18.26 -9.34 14.65
N LEU A 617 19.02 -10.38 14.29
CA LEU A 617 19.81 -11.12 15.26
C LEU A 617 20.95 -10.22 15.74
N LYS A 618 21.15 -10.15 17.06
CA LYS A 618 22.35 -9.51 17.62
C LYS A 618 23.60 -10.22 17.09
N ALA A 619 24.69 -9.49 16.91
CA ALA A 619 25.97 -9.99 16.39
C ALA A 619 26.56 -11.18 17.20
N GLU A 620 26.02 -11.43 18.39
CA GLU A 620 26.36 -12.50 19.32
C GLU A 620 25.75 -13.87 18.94
N ALA A 621 24.77 -13.90 18.03
CA ALA A 621 24.15 -15.14 17.55
C ALA A 621 25.16 -15.92 16.68
N LYS A 622 25.73 -16.99 17.25
CA LYS A 622 26.73 -17.86 16.59
C LYS A 622 26.17 -18.55 15.33
N ALA A 623 27.10 -18.94 14.44
CA ALA A 623 26.85 -19.75 13.26
C ALA A 623 26.16 -21.08 13.62
N MET A 624 25.23 -21.48 12.75
CA MET A 624 24.12 -22.43 12.96
C MET A 624 24.53 -23.87 12.68
N ASP A 625 24.05 -24.84 13.47
CA ASP A 625 24.29 -26.26 13.21
C ASP A 625 23.10 -26.91 12.47
N ALA A 626 21.83 -26.63 12.85
CA ALA A 626 20.64 -27.13 12.11
C ALA A 626 19.29 -26.47 12.49
N TYR A 627 18.29 -26.55 11.60
CA TYR A 627 16.89 -26.18 11.89
C TYR A 627 16.06 -27.43 12.19
N HIS A 628 15.23 -27.39 13.23
CA HIS A 628 14.38 -28.51 13.62
C HIS A 628 12.91 -28.12 13.57
N ILE A 629 12.07 -28.90 12.91
CA ILE A 629 10.61 -28.72 12.96
C ILE A 629 10.04 -29.49 14.14
N VAL A 630 9.02 -28.91 14.77
CA VAL A 630 8.36 -29.46 15.94
C VAL A 630 6.86 -29.30 15.76
N GLY A 631 6.06 -30.35 15.93
CA GLY A 631 4.63 -30.21 15.72
C GLY A 631 3.74 -31.28 16.34
N SER A 632 2.46 -31.18 16.06
CA SER A 632 1.44 -32.04 16.65
C SER A 632 1.49 -33.49 16.13
N TRP A 633 2.18 -33.80 15.03
CA TRP A 633 2.32 -35.18 14.56
C TRP A 633 3.36 -36.00 15.35
N ASN A 634 4.36 -35.34 15.93
CA ASN A 634 5.49 -36.01 16.58
C ASN A 634 5.58 -35.73 18.09
N ASN A 635 4.46 -35.33 18.71
CA ASN A 635 4.38 -34.98 20.13
C ASN A 635 5.35 -33.86 20.53
N TRP A 636 5.51 -32.87 19.65
CA TRP A 636 6.39 -31.72 19.87
C TRP A 636 7.85 -32.12 20.16
N LYS A 637 8.36 -33.11 19.43
CA LYS A 637 9.79 -33.48 19.46
C LYS A 637 10.52 -32.84 18.28
N PRO A 638 11.74 -32.30 18.47
CA PRO A 638 12.51 -31.71 17.38
C PRO A 638 12.99 -32.77 16.39
N GLU A 639 12.70 -32.54 15.11
CA GLU A 639 13.20 -33.31 13.99
C GLU A 639 13.91 -32.39 13.00
N GLU A 640 15.10 -32.80 12.57
CA GLU A 640 15.95 -31.99 11.70
C GLU A 640 15.32 -31.77 10.32
N MET A 641 15.37 -30.54 9.82
CA MET A 641 14.96 -30.17 8.47
C MET A 641 16.12 -30.36 7.49
N GLU A 642 15.85 -30.90 6.31
CA GLU A 642 16.86 -31.14 5.28
C GLU A 642 17.26 -29.83 4.58
N ALA A 643 18.56 -29.54 4.51
CA ALA A 643 19.08 -28.40 3.76
C ALA A 643 19.13 -28.72 2.26
N THR A 644 18.19 -28.19 1.47
CA THR A 644 18.09 -28.49 0.03
C THR A 644 18.82 -27.49 -0.87
N ASP A 645 19.06 -26.27 -0.38
CA ASP A 645 19.78 -25.19 -1.09
C ASP A 645 20.31 -24.17 -0.07
N VAL A 646 21.09 -23.19 -0.52
CA VAL A 646 21.61 -22.10 0.31
C VAL A 646 20.45 -21.33 0.95
N GLY A 647 20.32 -21.45 2.28
CA GLY A 647 19.26 -20.79 3.04
C GLY A 647 17.88 -21.44 2.89
N ILE A 648 17.76 -22.63 2.29
CA ILE A 648 16.49 -23.34 2.14
C ILE A 648 16.54 -24.67 2.91
N PHE A 649 15.58 -24.83 3.81
CA PHE A 649 15.39 -26.03 4.63
C PHE A 649 13.99 -26.58 4.42
N THR A 650 13.84 -27.89 4.24
CA THR A 650 12.54 -28.52 3.98
C THR A 650 12.27 -29.68 4.94
N TYR A 651 10.99 -29.94 5.17
CA TYR A 651 10.51 -31.10 5.90
C TYR A 651 9.12 -31.51 5.42
N THR A 652 8.82 -32.81 5.34
CA THR A 652 7.52 -33.31 4.88
C THR A 652 6.62 -33.66 6.06
N VAL A 653 5.52 -32.94 6.21
CA VAL A 653 4.48 -33.17 7.23
C VAL A 653 3.34 -33.99 6.63
N THR A 654 2.89 -35.02 7.35
CA THR A 654 1.72 -35.83 6.95
C THR A 654 0.51 -35.47 7.81
N LEU A 655 -0.63 -35.15 7.19
CA LEU A 655 -1.86 -34.83 7.92
C LEU A 655 -2.44 -36.08 8.61
N GLY A 656 -2.61 -36.02 9.92
CA GLY A 656 -3.25 -37.06 10.71
C GLY A 656 -4.78 -37.07 10.58
N MET A 657 -5.42 -37.86 11.45
CA MET A 657 -6.88 -38.06 11.48
C MET A 657 -7.71 -36.77 11.62
N ASN A 658 -7.12 -35.69 12.15
CA ASN A 658 -7.79 -34.40 12.31
C ASN A 658 -7.92 -33.61 11.01
N ARG A 659 -7.16 -33.98 9.96
CA ARG A 659 -6.98 -33.22 8.72
C ARG A 659 -6.40 -31.81 8.93
N PHE A 660 -5.82 -31.56 10.09
CA PHE A 660 -4.98 -30.40 10.35
C PHE A 660 -3.83 -30.78 11.27
N GLU A 661 -2.69 -30.09 11.14
CA GLU A 661 -1.55 -30.22 12.04
C GLU A 661 -0.94 -28.83 12.32
N THR A 662 -0.42 -28.63 13.53
CA THR A 662 0.22 -27.38 13.95
C THR A 662 1.70 -27.57 14.24
N PHE A 663 2.51 -26.54 14.00
CA PHE A 663 3.96 -26.64 14.19
C PHE A 663 4.67 -25.32 14.48
N GLN A 664 5.91 -25.45 14.94
CA GLN A 664 6.93 -24.41 15.12
C GLN A 664 8.28 -24.91 14.56
N ILE A 665 9.28 -24.03 14.53
CA ILE A 665 10.64 -24.38 14.12
C ILE A 665 11.61 -23.94 15.22
N TRP A 666 12.41 -24.86 15.74
CA TRP A 666 13.40 -24.60 16.80
C TRP A 666 14.81 -24.60 16.21
N LEU A 667 15.65 -23.68 16.68
CA LEU A 667 17.05 -23.61 16.26
C LEU A 667 17.88 -24.63 17.06
N ASP A 668 18.63 -25.48 16.37
CA ASP A 668 19.43 -26.59 16.93
C ASP A 668 18.64 -27.48 17.91
N GLY A 669 17.32 -27.58 17.75
CA GLY A 669 16.44 -28.35 18.64
C GLY A 669 16.25 -27.74 20.03
N ASP A 670 16.63 -26.48 20.25
CA ASP A 670 16.56 -25.79 21.54
C ASP A 670 15.24 -25.05 21.72
N SER A 671 14.48 -25.42 22.75
CA SER A 671 13.21 -24.79 23.12
C SER A 671 13.35 -23.35 23.61
N ASN A 672 14.57 -22.86 23.84
CA ASN A 672 14.82 -21.44 24.14
C ASN A 672 14.98 -20.57 22.88
N ARG A 673 14.94 -21.20 21.70
CA ARG A 673 15.23 -20.55 20.42
C ARG A 673 14.19 -20.93 19.38
N VAL A 674 12.94 -20.52 19.62
CA VAL A 674 11.76 -20.86 18.83
C VAL A 674 11.47 -19.79 17.79
N LEU A 675 11.33 -20.22 16.53
CA LEU A 675 10.67 -19.45 15.48
C LEU A 675 9.19 -19.77 15.48
N HIS A 676 8.39 -18.71 15.43
CA HIS A 676 6.94 -18.79 15.51
C HIS A 676 6.31 -17.72 14.60
N PRO A 677 5.03 -17.89 14.19
CA PRO A 677 4.28 -16.84 13.53
C PRO A 677 3.89 -15.70 14.48
N GLY A 678 3.51 -14.55 13.92
CA GLY A 678 2.97 -13.42 14.68
C GLY A 678 1.56 -13.60 15.25
N ARG A 679 0.86 -14.72 14.97
CA ARG A 679 -0.45 -15.06 15.54
C ARG A 679 -0.66 -16.58 15.64
N PRO A 680 -1.54 -17.07 16.54
CA PRO A 680 -1.93 -18.48 16.58
C PRO A 680 -2.57 -18.93 15.26
N ARG A 681 -2.50 -20.25 14.98
CA ARG A 681 -3.12 -20.88 13.79
C ARG A 681 -2.76 -20.18 12.48
N ALA A 682 -1.53 -19.73 12.38
CA ALA A 682 -1.09 -18.93 11.26
C ALA A 682 -1.15 -19.75 9.96
N PRO A 683 -1.78 -19.24 8.88
CA PRO A 683 -1.58 -19.78 7.55
C PRO A 683 -0.11 -19.70 7.15
N SER A 684 0.20 -20.34 6.02
CA SER A 684 1.50 -20.17 5.38
C SER A 684 1.74 -18.70 5.13
N ALA A 685 3.02 -18.33 5.17
CA ALA A 685 3.48 -16.99 4.83
C ALA A 685 3.11 -15.83 5.75
N LEU A 686 2.80 -16.11 7.00
CA LEU A 686 2.84 -15.02 7.98
C LEU A 686 4.28 -14.68 8.37
N ARG A 687 4.44 -13.46 8.91
CA ARG A 687 5.70 -12.99 9.50
C ARG A 687 6.19 -13.98 10.57
N VAL A 688 7.35 -14.58 10.32
CA VAL A 688 8.17 -15.36 11.24
C VAL A 688 8.82 -14.39 12.23
N GLN A 689 8.66 -14.68 13.51
CA GLN A 689 9.23 -13.97 14.63
C GLN A 689 10.15 -14.93 15.41
N GLY A 690 10.86 -14.38 16.40
CA GLY A 690 11.89 -15.11 17.14
C GLY A 690 13.30 -14.98 16.54
N PRO A 691 14.27 -15.72 17.09
CA PRO A 691 14.11 -16.73 18.14
C PRO A 691 13.78 -16.15 19.52
N VAL A 692 12.79 -16.72 20.20
CA VAL A 692 12.43 -16.44 21.61
C VAL A 692 12.30 -17.76 22.40
N GLN A 693 12.14 -17.69 23.72
CA GLN A 693 11.89 -18.87 24.55
C GLN A 693 10.47 -19.42 24.32
N LEU A 694 10.29 -20.74 24.50
CA LEU A 694 9.01 -21.42 24.26
C LEU A 694 7.84 -20.81 25.04
N ASP A 695 8.08 -20.32 26.26
CA ASP A 695 7.05 -19.68 27.08
C ASP A 695 6.50 -18.40 26.42
N GLU A 696 7.36 -17.63 25.73
CA GLU A 696 6.97 -16.44 24.97
C GLU A 696 6.29 -16.79 23.64
N ALA A 697 6.65 -17.92 23.03
CA ALA A 697 6.07 -18.42 21.78
C ALA A 697 4.84 -19.34 22.01
N SER A 698 4.38 -19.50 23.25
CA SER A 698 3.33 -20.45 23.60
C SER A 698 2.02 -20.13 22.87
N GLY A 699 1.46 -21.13 22.17
CA GLY A 699 0.23 -20.98 21.36
C GLY A 699 0.44 -20.32 19.99
N LEU A 700 1.62 -19.76 19.70
CA LEU A 700 1.94 -19.17 18.41
C LEU A 700 2.45 -20.26 17.45
N ASN A 701 1.52 -20.89 16.74
CA ASN A 701 1.82 -22.03 15.86
C ASN A 701 1.34 -21.79 14.43
N TRP A 702 2.12 -22.24 13.44
CA TRP A 702 1.61 -22.41 12.08
C TRP A 702 0.61 -23.57 12.04
N MET A 703 -0.38 -23.52 11.15
CA MET A 703 -1.37 -24.58 10.99
C MET A 703 -1.53 -24.95 9.52
N ILE A 704 -1.26 -26.22 9.19
CA ILE A 704 -1.65 -26.82 7.91
C ILE A 704 -3.08 -27.32 8.09
N ASP A 705 -4.07 -26.64 7.51
CA ASP A 705 -5.49 -26.98 7.67
C ASP A 705 -6.13 -27.47 6.37
N GLY A 706 -6.49 -28.75 6.34
CA GLY A 706 -7.21 -29.41 5.25
C GLY A 706 -8.74 -29.42 5.42
N ARG A 707 -9.28 -28.79 6.47
CA ARG A 707 -10.73 -28.68 6.71
C ARG A 707 -11.34 -27.52 5.91
N VAL A 708 -12.65 -27.56 5.69
CA VAL A 708 -13.42 -26.46 5.10
C VAL A 708 -13.91 -25.57 6.25
N ILE A 709 -13.52 -24.30 6.25
CA ILE A 709 -13.97 -23.32 7.26
C ILE A 709 -15.34 -22.80 6.81
N ARG A 710 -16.34 -22.91 7.67
CA ARG A 710 -17.68 -22.33 7.48
C ARG A 710 -17.82 -21.18 8.48
N GLU A 711 -17.66 -19.95 8.03
CA GLU A 711 -17.99 -18.77 8.83
C GLU A 711 -19.42 -18.31 8.46
N SER A 712 -20.27 -18.07 9.46
CA SER A 712 -21.52 -17.34 9.24
C SER A 712 -21.19 -15.86 9.13
N GLN A 713 -21.60 -15.18 8.06
CA GLN A 713 -21.55 -13.72 8.03
C GLN A 713 -22.28 -13.18 9.26
N ALA A 714 -21.57 -12.45 10.11
CA ALA A 714 -22.23 -11.53 11.02
C ALA A 714 -23.05 -10.57 10.15
N ALA A 715 -24.35 -10.51 10.39
CA ALA A 715 -25.22 -9.59 9.67
C ALA A 715 -24.65 -8.17 9.77
N PRO A 716 -24.65 -7.38 8.67
CA PRO A 716 -24.25 -5.99 8.76
C PRO A 716 -25.18 -5.28 9.76
N GLN A 717 -24.63 -4.82 10.89
CA GLN A 717 -25.32 -3.88 11.76
C GLN A 717 -25.43 -2.55 11.02
N GLY A 718 -26.50 -2.38 10.23
CA GLY A 718 -26.66 -1.18 9.43
C GLY A 718 -27.76 -1.21 8.39
N ALA A 719 -28.99 -1.58 8.77
CA ALA A 719 -30.19 -1.15 8.05
C ALA A 719 -31.41 -1.22 8.98
N LEU A 720 -31.69 -0.11 9.68
CA LEU A 720 -33.06 0.20 10.07
C LEU A 720 -33.76 0.69 8.80
N THR A 721 -34.74 -0.07 8.33
CA THR A 721 -35.81 0.48 7.50
C THR A 721 -37.15 0.02 8.04
N ASP A 722 -38.01 1.00 8.20
CA ASP A 722 -39.34 0.94 8.81
C ASP A 722 -40.28 -0.09 8.16
N ALA A 723 -41.24 -0.52 8.98
CA ALA A 723 -42.28 -1.50 8.68
C ALA A 723 -43.24 -1.09 7.54
N GLU A 724 -43.75 -2.07 6.78
CA GLU A 724 -45.20 -2.40 6.73
C GLU A 724 -45.53 -3.64 5.86
N SER A 725 -46.30 -4.55 6.46
CA SER A 725 -47.21 -5.56 5.90
C SER A 725 -46.84 -6.38 4.64
N SER A 726 -46.65 -7.69 4.81
CA SER A 726 -47.50 -8.69 4.16
C SER A 726 -47.28 -10.10 4.74
N THR A 727 -48.40 -10.78 4.95
CA THR A 727 -48.53 -12.17 5.40
C THR A 727 -48.09 -13.15 4.33
N GLY A 728 -47.20 -14.10 4.64
CA GLY A 728 -46.96 -15.25 3.75
C GLY A 728 -45.73 -16.10 4.11
N THR A 729 -45.98 -17.29 4.67
CA THR A 729 -45.16 -18.53 4.60
C THR A 729 -43.65 -18.44 4.89
N THR A 730 -43.26 -19.02 6.02
CA THR A 730 -41.88 -19.39 6.39
C THR A 730 -41.28 -20.35 5.35
N ALA A 731 -40.41 -19.83 4.48
CA ALA A 731 -39.47 -20.59 3.68
C ALA A 731 -38.06 -20.26 4.16
N ASP A 732 -37.24 -21.30 4.33
CA ASP A 732 -35.87 -21.30 4.82
C ASP A 732 -35.03 -20.14 4.24
N ALA A 733 -34.72 -19.16 5.07
CA ALA A 733 -33.62 -18.23 4.80
C ALA A 733 -32.32 -18.97 5.15
N ALA A 734 -31.81 -19.76 4.21
CA ALA A 734 -30.43 -20.22 4.26
C ALA A 734 -29.55 -18.96 4.23
N ALA A 735 -28.93 -18.61 5.36
CA ALA A 735 -27.84 -17.66 5.37
C ALA A 735 -26.80 -18.13 4.35
N ASP A 736 -26.39 -17.27 3.42
CA ASP A 736 -25.36 -17.57 2.44
C ASP A 736 -24.04 -17.83 3.19
N VAL A 737 -23.77 -19.10 3.48
CA VAL A 737 -22.50 -19.58 4.01
C VAL A 737 -21.49 -19.49 2.87
N VAL A 738 -20.61 -18.50 2.94
CA VAL A 738 -19.46 -18.42 2.03
C VAL A 738 -18.46 -19.48 2.47
N GLU A 739 -18.31 -20.55 1.68
CA GLU A 739 -17.25 -21.54 1.89
C GLU A 739 -15.89 -20.93 1.53
N TYR A 740 -15.08 -20.59 2.53
CA TYR A 740 -13.67 -20.29 2.31
C TYR A 740 -12.92 -21.61 2.13
N SER A 741 -12.62 -21.96 0.87
CA SER A 741 -11.75 -23.10 0.57
C SER A 741 -10.33 -22.75 1.02
N THR A 742 -9.79 -23.46 2.01
CA THR A 742 -8.33 -23.66 2.02
C THR A 742 -7.99 -24.32 0.67
N ARG A 743 -6.89 -23.90 0.06
CA ARG A 743 -6.54 -24.18 -1.35
C ARG A 743 -6.63 -25.66 -1.75
N ASP A 744 -6.58 -26.56 -0.76
CA ASP A 744 -6.73 -28.01 -0.89
C ASP A 744 -7.73 -28.55 0.16
N ARG A 745 -8.77 -29.27 -0.27
CA ARG A 745 -9.61 -30.11 0.62
C ARG A 745 -8.81 -31.32 1.11
N GLY A 746 -7.92 -31.11 2.08
CA GLY A 746 -6.98 -32.09 2.60
C GLY A 746 -7.65 -33.35 3.15
N ARG A 747 -7.12 -34.53 2.79
CA ARG A 747 -7.52 -35.85 3.29
C ARG A 747 -6.51 -36.35 4.32
N VAL A 748 -6.94 -37.29 5.16
CA VAL A 748 -6.04 -38.01 6.07
C VAL A 748 -4.94 -38.69 5.22
N GLY A 749 -3.69 -38.49 5.61
CA GLY A 749 -2.52 -39.02 4.88
C GLY A 749 -1.96 -38.11 3.78
N ASP A 750 -2.57 -36.97 3.49
CA ASP A 750 -1.98 -35.99 2.58
C ASP A 750 -0.65 -35.47 3.14
N GLN A 751 0.35 -35.32 2.26
CA GLN A 751 1.68 -34.84 2.65
C GLN A 751 1.93 -33.43 2.13
N TYR A 752 2.52 -32.60 2.98
CA TYR A 752 2.87 -31.21 2.73
C TYR A 752 4.36 -31.00 2.97
N GLU A 753 5.06 -30.51 1.95
CA GLU A 753 6.45 -30.08 2.06
C GLU A 753 6.46 -28.67 2.67
N VAL A 754 6.88 -28.57 3.94
CA VAL A 754 7.15 -27.31 4.63
C VAL A 754 8.54 -26.85 4.23
N LYS A 755 8.65 -25.60 3.79
CA LYS A 755 9.88 -24.94 3.35
C LYS A 755 10.14 -23.70 4.21
N LEU A 756 11.25 -23.72 4.94
CA LEU A 756 11.86 -22.55 5.57
C LEU A 756 12.87 -21.92 4.59
N SER A 757 12.70 -20.64 4.26
CA SER A 757 13.65 -19.89 3.43
C SER A 757 14.27 -18.76 4.23
N ILE A 758 15.57 -18.53 4.07
CA ILE A 758 16.35 -17.54 4.81
C ILE A 758 17.20 -16.73 3.83
N ALA A 759 17.06 -15.41 3.88
CA ALA A 759 17.85 -14.46 3.11
C ALA A 759 18.21 -13.24 3.97
N GLY A 760 19.45 -13.21 4.49
CA GLY A 760 19.90 -12.16 5.41
C GLY A 760 19.08 -12.14 6.71
N LYS A 761 18.44 -11.00 7.01
CA LYS A 761 17.54 -10.86 8.18
C LYS A 761 16.16 -11.50 7.98
N TYR A 762 15.79 -11.82 6.74
CA TYR A 762 14.44 -12.29 6.39
C TYR A 762 14.35 -13.80 6.44
N ARG A 763 13.24 -14.30 6.98
CA ARG A 763 12.89 -15.73 7.02
C ARG A 763 11.49 -15.90 6.45
N ALA A 764 11.13 -17.11 6.09
CA ALA A 764 9.83 -17.43 5.49
C ALA A 764 9.46 -18.87 5.78
N VAL A 765 8.20 -19.13 6.15
CA VAL A 765 7.68 -20.50 6.26
C VAL A 765 6.49 -20.65 5.32
N VAL A 766 6.63 -21.51 4.31
CA VAL A 766 5.58 -21.87 3.36
C VAL A 766 5.43 -23.37 3.31
N TRP A 767 4.29 -23.85 2.81
CA TRP A 767 4.15 -25.27 2.50
C TRP A 767 3.32 -25.47 1.25
N ARG A 768 3.55 -26.60 0.56
CA ARG A 768 2.76 -27.05 -0.59
C ARG A 768 2.45 -28.53 -0.46
N LYS A 769 1.31 -28.94 -0.98
CA LYS A 769 0.93 -30.36 -1.03
C LYS A 769 1.80 -31.10 -2.03
N VAL A 770 2.34 -32.26 -1.63
CA VAL A 770 3.23 -33.09 -2.46
C VAL A 770 2.70 -34.52 -2.70
N LYS A 771 1.85 -35.05 -1.81
CA LYS A 771 1.19 -36.36 -1.98
C LYS A 771 -0.27 -36.26 -1.52
N THR A 772 -1.16 -36.99 -2.18
CA THR A 772 -2.58 -37.12 -1.79
C THR A 772 -2.89 -38.55 -1.36
N GLY A 773 -3.44 -38.71 -0.16
CA GLY A 773 -3.91 -39.98 0.40
C GLY A 773 -2.81 -40.87 0.99
N ALA A 774 -3.24 -41.67 1.95
CA ALA A 774 -2.48 -42.76 2.56
C ALA A 774 -3.11 -44.12 2.22
N ASP A 775 -2.32 -45.19 2.19
CA ASP A 775 -2.84 -46.56 2.16
C ASP A 775 -3.41 -46.99 3.54
N ASP A 776 -4.12 -48.14 3.57
CA ASP A 776 -4.76 -48.63 4.81
C ASP A 776 -3.77 -48.94 5.95
N ALA A 777 -2.48 -49.18 5.64
CA ALA A 777 -1.45 -49.40 6.65
C ALA A 777 -0.94 -48.06 7.21
N GLU A 778 -0.74 -47.06 6.35
CA GLU A 778 -0.40 -45.68 6.70
C GLU A 778 -1.52 -45.03 7.55
N LEU A 779 -2.80 -45.31 7.27
CA LEU A 779 -3.94 -44.82 8.07
C LEU A 779 -3.92 -45.31 9.52
N ARG A 780 -3.45 -46.55 9.78
CA ARG A 780 -3.33 -47.09 11.15
C ARG A 780 -2.21 -46.40 11.94
N ALA A 781 -1.11 -46.03 11.29
CA ALA A 781 -0.01 -45.30 11.92
C ALA A 781 -0.39 -43.87 12.34
N LEU A 782 -1.46 -43.30 11.77
CA LEU A 782 -1.91 -41.93 12.01
C LEU A 782 -2.91 -41.78 13.18
N GLN A 783 -3.21 -42.85 13.92
CA GLN A 783 -4.19 -42.84 15.02
C GLN A 783 -3.83 -41.90 16.18
N GLY A 784 -2.54 -41.54 16.31
CA GLY A 784 -2.04 -40.61 17.32
C GLY A 784 -2.10 -41.20 18.74
N THR A 785 -1.61 -40.42 19.71
CA THR A 785 -1.66 -40.75 21.14
C THR A 785 -2.66 -39.85 21.83
N TYR A 786 -3.42 -40.41 22.78
CA TYR A 786 -4.43 -39.69 23.55
C TYR A 786 -4.01 -39.60 25.00
N TYR A 787 -4.26 -38.45 25.60
CA TYR A 787 -3.92 -38.14 26.99
C TYR A 787 -5.17 -37.66 27.70
N VAL A 788 -5.33 -38.04 28.96
CA VAL A 788 -6.34 -37.47 29.85
C VAL A 788 -5.71 -36.37 30.69
N THR A 789 -6.39 -35.24 30.78
CA THR A 789 -6.04 -34.12 31.65
C THR A 789 -7.22 -33.76 32.53
N GLY A 790 -6.98 -33.49 33.81
CA GLY A 790 -8.07 -33.10 34.70
C GLY A 790 -7.62 -32.71 36.09
N SER A 791 -8.58 -32.32 36.90
CA SER A 791 -8.36 -31.96 38.31
C SER A 791 -7.64 -33.03 39.16
N PHE A 792 -7.66 -34.31 38.76
CA PHE A 792 -6.97 -35.40 39.48
C PHE A 792 -5.46 -35.47 39.20
N ASN A 793 -4.97 -34.85 38.14
CA ASN A 793 -3.54 -34.79 37.81
C ASN A 793 -3.06 -33.33 37.66
N GLU A 794 -3.74 -32.40 38.34
CA GLU A 794 -3.46 -30.95 38.28
C GLU A 794 -3.45 -30.40 36.85
N TRP A 795 -4.34 -30.92 36.00
CA TRP A 795 -4.41 -30.62 34.57
C TRP A 795 -3.15 -31.01 33.76
N GLY A 796 -2.30 -31.88 34.31
CA GLY A 796 -1.23 -32.55 33.57
C GLY A 796 -1.74 -33.52 32.50
N LEU A 797 -0.84 -34.05 31.67
CA LEU A 797 -1.18 -35.01 30.61
C LEU A 797 -0.82 -36.44 31.04
N SER A 798 -1.81 -37.31 31.17
CA SER A 798 -1.63 -38.74 31.46
C SER A 798 -1.99 -39.58 30.24
N GLU A 799 -1.03 -40.35 29.71
CA GLU A 799 -1.17 -41.11 28.46
C GLU A 799 -2.17 -42.28 28.60
N MET A 800 -3.04 -42.44 27.60
CA MET A 800 -3.98 -43.56 27.49
C MET A 800 -3.35 -44.72 26.72
N THR A 801 -3.57 -45.94 27.19
CA THR A 801 -3.11 -47.17 26.54
C THR A 801 -4.08 -47.57 25.42
N LEU A 802 -3.56 -47.77 24.21
CA LEU A 802 -4.31 -48.36 23.11
C LEU A 802 -4.61 -49.83 23.43
N SER A 803 -5.88 -50.25 23.36
CA SER A 803 -6.27 -51.64 23.56
C SER A 803 -5.92 -52.50 22.35
N GLU A 804 -5.40 -53.71 22.56
CA GLU A 804 -5.14 -54.71 21.50
C GLU A 804 -6.41 -55.48 21.08
N ASP A 805 -7.55 -55.23 21.73
CA ASP A 805 -8.83 -55.91 21.45
C ASP A 805 -9.44 -55.55 20.07
N VAL A 806 -10.38 -56.39 19.62
CA VAL A 806 -11.05 -56.37 18.29
C VAL A 806 -11.72 -55.03 17.92
N GLN A 807 -11.91 -54.11 18.86
CA GLN A 807 -12.46 -52.78 18.60
C GLN A 807 -11.35 -51.78 18.20
N LEU A 808 -11.18 -51.60 16.89
CA LEU A 808 -10.27 -50.60 16.31
C LEU A 808 -10.45 -49.21 16.96
N GLY A 809 -9.34 -48.64 17.47
CA GLY A 809 -9.26 -47.26 17.94
C GLY A 809 -9.72 -47.00 19.39
N LEU A 810 -9.74 -48.02 20.25
CA LEU A 810 -10.10 -47.90 21.68
C LEU A 810 -8.86 -47.59 22.54
N HIS A 811 -8.88 -46.46 23.23
CA HIS A 811 -7.88 -46.03 24.21
C HIS A 811 -8.45 -46.06 25.62
N THR A 812 -7.67 -46.55 26.57
CA THR A 812 -8.11 -46.70 27.97
C THR A 812 -7.09 -46.14 28.96
N ILE A 813 -7.54 -45.62 30.09
CA ILE A 813 -6.68 -45.29 31.22
C ILE A 813 -7.39 -45.57 32.54
N LYS A 814 -6.66 -46.12 33.51
CA LYS A 814 -7.13 -46.26 34.89
C LYS A 814 -6.68 -45.04 35.69
N ILE A 815 -7.62 -44.32 36.29
CA ILE A 815 -7.35 -43.18 37.18
C ILE A 815 -7.78 -43.51 38.61
N GLY A 816 -6.98 -43.11 39.60
CA GLY A 816 -7.23 -43.33 41.02
C GLY A 816 -5.95 -43.65 41.80
N PRO A 817 -6.02 -43.74 43.15
CA PRO A 817 -7.22 -43.54 43.96
C PRO A 817 -7.65 -42.08 44.03
N LEU A 818 -8.94 -41.82 43.83
CA LEU A 818 -9.52 -40.47 43.86
C LEU A 818 -9.85 -40.03 45.29
N LYS A 819 -9.60 -38.76 45.62
CA LYS A 819 -9.73 -38.19 46.99
C LYS A 819 -10.94 -37.27 47.18
N GLN A 820 -11.43 -36.66 46.10
CA GLN A 820 -12.56 -35.74 46.12
C GLN A 820 -13.85 -36.41 45.63
N LYS A 821 -14.99 -35.75 45.87
CA LYS A 821 -16.31 -36.26 45.43
C LYS A 821 -16.59 -36.02 43.95
N ARG A 822 -15.84 -35.13 43.32
CA ARG A 822 -16.07 -34.63 41.96
C ARG A 822 -14.73 -34.35 41.30
N TYR A 823 -14.55 -34.86 40.10
CA TYR A 823 -13.38 -34.58 39.26
C TYR A 823 -13.82 -34.17 37.87
N GLU A 824 -13.17 -33.16 37.32
CA GLU A 824 -13.35 -32.69 35.95
C GLU A 824 -12.15 -33.08 35.08
N PHE A 825 -12.42 -33.44 33.82
CA PHE A 825 -11.39 -33.87 32.87
C PHE A 825 -11.76 -33.58 31.41
N GLN A 826 -10.73 -33.56 30.57
CA GLN A 826 -10.77 -33.47 29.11
C GLN A 826 -9.78 -34.47 28.50
N LEU A 827 -9.83 -34.65 27.18
CA LEU A 827 -8.84 -35.44 26.43
C LEU A 827 -8.02 -34.52 25.53
N VAL A 828 -6.74 -34.82 25.37
CA VAL A 828 -5.82 -34.09 24.50
C VAL A 828 -5.14 -35.09 23.58
N ARG A 829 -5.11 -34.83 22.27
CA ARG A 829 -4.35 -35.65 21.31
C ARG A 829 -2.95 -35.08 21.10
N ASN A 830 -1.96 -35.96 21.02
CA ASN A 830 -0.56 -35.68 20.70
C ASN A 830 0.09 -34.53 21.50
N LYS A 831 -0.33 -34.34 22.76
CA LYS A 831 0.10 -33.23 23.63
C LYS A 831 -0.16 -31.83 23.04
N ALA A 832 -1.08 -31.70 22.10
CA ALA A 832 -1.42 -30.45 21.43
C ALA A 832 -2.73 -29.89 22.03
N TRP A 833 -2.63 -28.80 22.80
CA TRP A 833 -3.78 -28.20 23.50
C TRP A 833 -4.87 -27.67 22.58
N ASP A 834 -4.55 -27.36 21.33
CA ASP A 834 -5.52 -27.03 20.28
C ASP A 834 -6.23 -28.27 19.70
N GLN A 835 -5.82 -29.49 20.10
CA GLN A 835 -6.46 -30.77 19.78
C GLN A 835 -7.16 -31.39 21.00
N ARG A 836 -7.90 -30.57 21.76
CA ARG A 836 -8.72 -31.00 22.90
C ARG A 836 -10.04 -31.58 22.45
N PHE A 837 -10.49 -32.63 23.14
CA PHE A 837 -11.85 -33.14 23.06
C PHE A 837 -12.58 -32.83 24.36
N TYR A 838 -13.84 -32.46 24.22
CA TYR A 838 -14.69 -31.96 25.31
C TYR A 838 -16.16 -32.31 25.01
N PRO A 839 -17.05 -32.26 26.02
CA PRO A 839 -18.48 -32.40 25.80
C PRO A 839 -19.07 -31.14 25.12
N THR A 840 -20.14 -31.29 24.35
CA THR A 840 -20.88 -30.18 23.70
C THR A 840 -21.52 -29.20 24.70
N PHE A 841 -21.70 -29.61 25.96
CA PHE A 841 -22.19 -28.78 27.06
C PHE A 841 -21.60 -29.26 28.39
N SER A 842 -21.65 -28.40 29.42
CA SER A 842 -21.21 -28.76 30.76
C SER A 842 -21.96 -30.00 31.29
N THR A 843 -21.21 -31.02 31.71
CA THR A 843 -21.79 -32.30 32.13
C THR A 843 -22.21 -32.33 33.60
N ILE A 844 -23.22 -33.15 33.92
CA ILE A 844 -23.61 -33.46 35.30
C ILE A 844 -22.73 -34.61 35.81
N ALA A 845 -22.22 -34.51 37.05
CA ALA A 845 -21.35 -35.51 37.65
C ALA A 845 -22.03 -36.90 37.79
N ALA A 846 -21.38 -37.97 37.31
CA ALA A 846 -21.94 -39.33 37.33
C ALA A 846 -20.93 -40.45 37.68
N GLU A 847 -21.44 -41.55 38.27
CA GLU A 847 -20.65 -42.71 38.74
C GLU A 847 -20.33 -43.74 37.63
N SER A 848 -21.06 -43.71 36.52
CA SER A 848 -20.76 -44.49 35.30
C SER A 848 -21.52 -43.86 34.13
N TRP A 849 -20.93 -43.82 32.94
CA TRP A 849 -21.60 -43.25 31.77
C TRP A 849 -21.19 -43.94 30.46
N SER A 850 -22.15 -44.10 29.56
CA SER A 850 -21.97 -44.63 28.21
C SER A 850 -22.64 -43.71 27.19
N GLU A 851 -21.84 -43.07 26.33
CA GLU A 851 -22.24 -42.25 25.18
C GLU A 851 -22.69 -40.79 25.50
N PHE A 852 -21.73 -39.87 25.56
CA PHE A 852 -21.96 -38.45 25.28
C PHE A 852 -21.42 -38.11 23.88
N GLU A 853 -22.02 -37.09 23.23
CA GLU A 853 -21.44 -36.45 22.06
C GLU A 853 -20.08 -35.84 22.44
N VAL A 854 -19.02 -36.35 21.80
CA VAL A 854 -17.67 -35.83 21.94
C VAL A 854 -17.43 -34.80 20.84
N ASP A 855 -17.21 -33.55 21.24
CA ASP A 855 -16.84 -32.47 20.33
C ASP A 855 -15.32 -32.25 20.28
N GLY A 856 -14.87 -31.45 19.33
CA GLY A 856 -13.47 -31.28 18.98
C GLY A 856 -12.96 -32.37 18.01
N PRO A 857 -11.65 -32.43 17.70
CA PRO A 857 -10.59 -31.68 18.35
C PRO A 857 -10.58 -30.19 17.96
N GLY A 858 -10.50 -29.31 18.96
CA GLY A 858 -10.43 -27.85 18.78
C GLY A 858 -10.13 -27.12 20.09
N ASP A 859 -10.11 -25.79 20.08
CA ASP A 859 -9.85 -24.94 21.26
C ASP A 859 -11.10 -24.29 21.87
N GLU A 860 -12.26 -24.44 21.22
CA GLU A 860 -13.52 -23.81 21.62
C GLU A 860 -14.13 -24.39 22.92
N GLY A 861 -13.60 -25.50 23.42
CA GLY A 861 -14.08 -26.19 24.62
C GLY A 861 -13.62 -25.63 25.97
N HIS A 862 -13.24 -24.35 26.05
CA HIS A 862 -12.84 -23.75 27.32
C HIS A 862 -14.02 -23.76 28.31
N GLY A 863 -13.83 -24.42 29.47
CA GLY A 863 -14.87 -24.57 30.50
C GLY A 863 -15.81 -25.78 30.30
N ASN A 864 -15.76 -26.46 29.16
CA ASN A 864 -16.56 -27.67 28.91
C ASN A 864 -15.78 -28.91 29.35
N ASN A 865 -16.13 -29.46 30.52
CA ASN A 865 -15.45 -30.62 31.10
C ASN A 865 -16.40 -31.80 31.29
N TRP A 866 -15.89 -33.02 31.11
CA TRP A 866 -16.55 -34.22 31.62
C TRP A 866 -16.36 -34.30 33.13
N CYS A 867 -17.40 -34.74 33.84
CA CYS A 867 -17.39 -34.76 35.29
C CYS A 867 -17.68 -36.14 35.88
N ILE A 868 -16.71 -36.65 36.64
CA ILE A 868 -16.79 -37.94 37.35
C ILE A 868 -17.25 -37.69 38.78
N LYS A 869 -18.25 -38.45 39.23
CA LYS A 869 -18.68 -38.53 40.63
C LYS A 869 -17.99 -39.72 41.30
N SER A 870 -17.18 -39.45 42.32
CA SER A 870 -16.37 -40.47 43.01
C SER A 870 -16.56 -40.43 44.53
N ARG A 871 -16.14 -41.49 45.21
CA ARG A 871 -15.91 -41.54 46.66
C ARG A 871 -14.40 -41.68 46.92
N GLU A 872 -13.99 -41.36 48.13
CA GLU A 872 -12.60 -41.50 48.55
C GLU A 872 -12.14 -42.96 48.38
N GLY A 873 -11.06 -43.17 47.64
CA GLY A 873 -10.49 -44.50 47.35
C GLY A 873 -10.99 -45.16 46.07
N ASP A 874 -11.90 -44.53 45.31
CA ASP A 874 -12.41 -45.10 44.06
C ASP A 874 -11.38 -45.05 42.92
N PHE A 875 -11.39 -46.08 42.07
CA PHE A 875 -10.71 -46.14 40.78
C PHE A 875 -11.72 -46.11 39.63
N PHE A 876 -11.37 -45.44 38.54
CA PHE A 876 -12.19 -45.35 37.33
C PHE A 876 -11.38 -45.76 36.10
N LEU A 877 -12.02 -46.50 35.19
CA LEU A 877 -11.52 -46.74 33.85
C LEU A 877 -12.20 -45.75 32.90
N ILE A 878 -11.41 -44.91 32.23
CA ILE A 878 -11.87 -44.03 31.15
C ILE A 878 -11.56 -44.72 29.82
N GLU A 879 -12.56 -44.80 28.95
CA GLU A 879 -12.48 -45.46 27.65
C GLU A 879 -12.88 -44.45 26.57
N PHE A 880 -11.98 -44.19 25.62
CA PHE A 880 -12.19 -43.30 24.49
C PHE A 880 -12.02 -44.07 23.19
N GLN A 881 -13.03 -44.04 22.32
CA GLN A 881 -13.01 -44.69 21.03
C GLN A 881 -13.16 -43.65 19.91
N ARG A 882 -12.28 -43.71 18.91
CA ARG A 882 -12.38 -42.88 17.71
C ARG A 882 -12.18 -43.72 16.46
N SER A 883 -13.08 -43.56 15.49
CA SER A 883 -12.99 -44.23 14.20
C SER A 883 -13.39 -43.29 13.07
N ILE A 884 -12.65 -43.30 11.96
CA ILE A 884 -13.01 -42.58 10.73
C ILE A 884 -13.44 -43.62 9.70
N GLY A 885 -14.74 -43.65 9.38
CA GLY A 885 -15.33 -44.54 8.37
C GLY A 885 -16.14 -43.74 7.36
N ASN A 886 -15.93 -43.96 6.06
CA ASN A 886 -16.63 -43.27 4.96
C ASN A 886 -16.61 -41.73 5.05
N GLY A 887 -15.55 -41.14 5.64
CA GLY A 887 -15.42 -39.69 5.81
C GLY A 887 -16.14 -39.11 7.04
N VAL A 888 -16.73 -39.95 7.89
CA VAL A 888 -17.39 -39.55 9.14
C VAL A 888 -16.47 -39.87 10.33
N ASP A 889 -16.16 -38.86 11.14
CA ASP A 889 -15.35 -38.96 12.35
C ASP A 889 -16.25 -39.27 13.56
N VAL A 890 -16.35 -40.56 13.92
CA VAL A 890 -17.18 -41.03 15.04
C VAL A 890 -16.32 -41.12 16.29
N LYS A 891 -16.76 -40.44 17.36
CA LYS A 891 -16.08 -40.34 18.65
C LYS A 891 -17.02 -40.76 19.76
N LYS A 892 -16.54 -41.63 20.66
CA LYS A 892 -17.28 -42.09 21.84
C LYS A 892 -16.39 -42.03 23.06
N ILE A 893 -16.98 -41.64 24.18
CA ILE A 893 -16.31 -41.67 25.49
C ILE A 893 -17.22 -42.35 26.51
N SER A 894 -16.61 -43.12 27.41
CA SER A 894 -17.28 -43.74 28.53
C SER A 894 -16.35 -43.83 29.74
N TRP A 895 -16.93 -43.92 30.93
CA TRP A 895 -16.16 -44.22 32.14
C TRP A 895 -16.98 -45.04 33.10
N ARG A 896 -16.29 -45.89 33.86
CA ARG A 896 -16.91 -46.73 34.89
C ARG A 896 -15.98 -46.93 36.07
N ARG A 897 -16.56 -47.06 37.25
CA ARG A 897 -15.85 -47.48 38.45
C ARG A 897 -15.30 -48.90 38.26
N VAL A 898 -14.06 -49.11 38.69
CA VAL A 898 -13.36 -50.41 38.67
C VAL A 898 -12.75 -50.70 40.03
N ASP A 899 -12.44 -51.96 40.29
CA ASP A 899 -11.70 -52.38 41.49
C ASP A 899 -10.22 -51.97 41.41
N GLU A 900 -9.52 -51.99 42.56
CA GLU A 900 -8.11 -51.56 42.74
C GLU A 900 -7.10 -52.24 41.81
#